data_AF-A0A922CXF3-F1
#
_entry.id   AF-A0A922CXF3-F1
#
_cell.length_a   1.000
_cell.length_b   1.000
_cell.length_c   1.000
_cell.angle_alpha   90.00
_cell.angle_beta   90.00
_cell.angle_gamma   90.00
#
_symmetry.space_group_name_H-M   'P 1'
#
loop_
_entity.id
_entity.type
_entity.pdbx_description
1 polymer ?
#
loop_
_entity_poly.entity_id
_entity_poly.type
_entity_poly.pdbx_seq_one_letter_code
_entity_poly.pdbx_strand_id
1 'polypeptide(L)'
;MEGKIKVIDKKEFPRKKFLLFMTITVLAFSLGYIHYKYVSHLFENDRNFSYLSELEREMSFRTEMGFYYSYFKTVVEEKQFLASITKIMYDGLVEFPKDVNAFNRFNIHPEVMIGAMYRYLEPWLNTSAYRECHMVSRGEGLAPVESCVGIGQPVFFYLETIWWLAGLTVAALFLHATALSDSILGGLLAVAQYFANHGECTRVMWAPNERENLAGPLLLLQAWLVSAQLRDTRRGTTFQLQAAISFVNCLCLLFWQFTQFIFFTQTAIFLVMEQLRIIDLKSLCIFLHSHFGGLHMAILLLQGNDMLKSSLYSSLFLVVSAYCLFFSSLRIKVKTNWDLVVEAWLILLRLSIILLASVYLKQLICDFLELKEDAHVWEILYSKFTNFKNFHTMLYTCSAVFDFMPLKTVFKLCKSLLIPTTVFAIANVCNYVLRNAYNDWTKEMNKPEKDSNIEDSDSGIENSDRKDEKCNSEELGSVVVLARCVKVDPAVVFNVAQLVAYALLAALVMRLKLLLVPQMCIVSSLLMNHNYYLLPKNYMKYLPLFWVLCFIPLAFTLVNNVSEELAHIGEFSDLPQEELMQWISRETTMTGAFAGSMPILAAVMLSTRRPVVAHPHYEHYEARQRAYSVYKVYGKFTPFELYQELNKMRVTYLIIENKYCYGKST
;
A
#
# COMPACT_ATOMS: atom_id res chain seq x y z
N MET A 1 -20.16 59.59 26.01
CA MET A 1 -19.12 58.75 25.37
C MET A 1 -19.28 57.35 25.93
N GLU A 2 -20.09 56.51 25.29
CA GLU A 2 -20.21 55.08 25.61
C GLU A 2 -19.95 54.32 24.31
N GLY A 3 -18.73 53.80 24.18
CA GLY A 3 -18.31 53.00 23.04
C GLY A 3 -18.81 51.56 23.19
N LYS A 4 -19.73 51.16 22.32
CA LYS A 4 -20.25 49.79 22.21
C LYS A 4 -19.12 48.81 21.84
N ILE A 5 -18.90 47.84 22.72
CA ILE A 5 -18.13 46.62 22.45
C ILE A 5 -18.92 45.78 21.44
N LYS A 6 -18.37 45.59 20.23
CA LYS A 6 -18.83 44.59 19.27
C LYS A 6 -18.47 43.21 19.82
N VAL A 7 -19.47 42.49 20.32
CA VAL A 7 -19.37 41.05 20.60
C VAL A 7 -19.20 40.33 19.26
N ILE A 8 -18.09 39.61 19.15
CA ILE A 8 -17.76 38.75 18.00
C ILE A 8 -18.71 37.56 18.04
N ASP A 9 -19.62 37.46 17.07
CA ASP A 9 -20.47 36.30 16.88
C ASP A 9 -19.60 35.05 16.67
N LYS A 10 -19.67 34.11 17.62
CA LYS A 10 -19.16 32.75 17.48
C LYS A 10 -19.90 32.10 16.30
N LYS A 11 -19.17 31.73 15.25
CA LYS A 11 -19.67 30.85 14.18
C LYS A 11 -20.22 29.56 14.81
N GLU A 12 -21.54 29.45 14.90
CA GLU A 12 -22.21 28.19 15.22
C GLU A 12 -21.86 27.17 14.13
N PHE A 13 -21.06 26.17 14.49
CA PHE A 13 -20.89 24.99 13.64
C PHE A 13 -22.27 24.31 13.53
N PRO A 14 -22.84 24.15 12.33
CA PRO A 14 -24.24 23.74 12.20
C PRO A 14 -24.41 22.33 12.79
N ARG A 15 -25.26 22.19 13.82
CA ARG A 15 -25.49 20.93 14.58
C ARG A 15 -25.66 19.69 13.69
N LYS A 16 -26.26 19.83 12.51
CA LYS A 16 -26.43 18.74 11.52
C LYS A 16 -25.09 18.21 10.97
N LYS A 17 -24.12 19.08 10.67
CA LYS A 17 -22.79 18.65 10.17
C LYS A 17 -21.99 17.96 11.27
N PHE A 18 -22.12 18.45 12.51
CA PHE A 18 -21.48 17.83 13.67
C PHE A 18 -22.07 16.44 13.94
N LEU A 19 -23.40 16.29 13.93
CA LEU A 19 -24.07 15.00 14.08
C LEU A 19 -23.65 14.01 12.99
N LEU A 20 -23.61 14.46 11.73
CA LEU A 20 -23.16 13.64 10.60
C LEU A 20 -21.71 13.16 10.77
N PHE A 21 -20.80 14.07 11.15
CA PHE A 21 -19.41 13.72 11.41
C PHE A 21 -19.31 12.67 12.53
N MET A 22 -20.01 12.87 13.65
CA MET A 22 -20.05 11.89 14.75
C MET A 22 -20.58 10.52 14.29
N THR A 23 -21.65 10.48 13.49
CA THR A 23 -22.19 9.21 12.97
C THR A 23 -21.18 8.48 12.07
N ILE A 24 -20.47 9.21 11.20
CA ILE A 24 -19.45 8.63 10.33
C ILE A 24 -18.29 8.07 11.15
N THR A 25 -17.81 8.80 12.16
CA THR A 25 -16.71 8.35 13.02
C THR A 25 -17.09 7.11 13.84
N VAL A 26 -18.29 7.09 14.42
CA VAL A 26 -18.78 5.93 15.19
C VAL A 26 -18.91 4.70 14.29
N LEU A 27 -19.49 4.85 13.09
CA LEU A 27 -19.59 3.76 12.12
C LEU A 27 -18.23 3.22 11.68
N ALA A 28 -17.28 4.12 11.40
CA ALA A 28 -15.91 3.74 11.03
C ALA A 28 -15.25 2.88 12.12
N PHE A 29 -15.36 3.30 13.39
CA PHE A 29 -14.80 2.56 14.51
C PHE A 29 -15.52 1.21 14.73
N SER A 30 -16.85 1.17 14.63
CA SER A 30 -17.60 -0.08 14.80
C SER A 30 -17.26 -1.10 13.71
N LEU A 31 -17.16 -0.66 12.44
CA LEU A 31 -16.80 -1.54 11.33
C LEU A 31 -15.35 -2.03 11.44
N GLY A 32 -14.44 -1.15 11.88
CA GLY A 32 -13.05 -1.53 12.18
C GLY A 32 -12.96 -2.57 13.29
N TYR A 33 -13.73 -2.40 14.38
CA TYR A 33 -13.77 -3.36 15.48
C TYR A 33 -14.33 -4.73 15.05
N ILE A 34 -15.38 -4.74 14.20
CA ILE A 34 -15.90 -5.98 13.61
C ILE A 34 -14.82 -6.70 12.81
N HIS A 35 -14.06 -5.98 11.97
CA HIS A 35 -12.99 -6.58 11.18
C HIS A 35 -11.84 -7.11 12.05
N TYR A 36 -11.46 -6.37 13.10
CA TYR A 36 -10.48 -6.81 14.10
C TYR A 36 -10.88 -8.17 14.70
N LYS A 37 -12.12 -8.29 15.21
CA LYS A 37 -12.62 -9.56 15.77
C LYS A 37 -12.75 -10.66 14.74
N TYR A 38 -13.18 -10.32 13.52
CA TYR A 38 -13.29 -11.26 12.41
C TYR A 38 -11.95 -11.92 12.08
N VAL A 39 -10.90 -11.12 11.87
CA VAL A 39 -9.56 -11.63 11.53
C VAL A 39 -8.94 -12.42 12.67
N SER A 40 -9.06 -11.92 13.91
CA SER A 40 -8.55 -12.62 15.09
C SER A 40 -9.18 -14.01 15.22
N HIS A 41 -10.50 -14.10 15.02
CA HIS A 41 -11.21 -15.38 15.10
C HIS A 41 -10.84 -16.34 13.95
N LEU A 42 -10.67 -15.82 12.72
CA LEU A 42 -10.21 -16.65 11.60
C LEU A 42 -8.81 -17.20 11.82
N PHE A 43 -7.90 -16.39 12.36
CA PHE A 43 -6.53 -16.84 12.66
C PHE A 43 -6.53 -17.93 13.76
N GLU A 44 -7.36 -17.77 14.79
CA GLU A 44 -7.51 -18.78 15.84
C GLU A 44 -8.12 -20.07 15.29
N ASN A 45 -9.18 -20.01 14.48
CA ASN A 45 -9.83 -21.19 13.92
C ASN A 45 -8.91 -21.95 12.94
N ASP A 46 -8.07 -21.27 12.17
CA ASP A 46 -7.18 -21.90 11.18
C ASP A 46 -6.05 -22.73 11.82
N ARG A 47 -5.53 -22.31 12.98
CA ARG A 47 -4.32 -22.89 13.59
C ARG A 47 -4.53 -23.51 14.96
N ASN A 48 -5.66 -23.21 15.60
CA ASN A 48 -5.90 -23.46 17.02
C ASN A 48 -4.78 -22.86 17.90
N PHE A 49 -4.39 -21.62 17.58
CA PHE A 49 -3.14 -20.99 17.99
C PHE A 49 -2.97 -20.86 19.51
N SER A 50 -4.07 -20.65 20.22
CA SER A 50 -4.07 -20.51 21.69
C SER A 50 -3.66 -21.80 22.38
N TYR A 51 -3.90 -22.96 21.78
CA TYR A 51 -3.60 -24.28 22.35
C TYR A 51 -2.23 -24.83 21.93
N LEU A 52 -1.45 -24.07 21.15
CA LEU A 52 -0.09 -24.46 20.78
C LEU A 52 0.92 -24.16 21.90
N SER A 53 1.97 -24.97 22.00
CA SER A 53 3.15 -24.64 22.79
C SER A 53 3.90 -23.43 22.21
N GLU A 54 4.76 -22.79 23.00
CA GLU A 54 5.51 -21.61 22.54
C GLU A 54 6.40 -21.92 21.33
N LEU A 55 7.05 -23.09 21.32
CA LEU A 55 7.86 -23.54 20.18
C LEU A 55 7.01 -23.76 18.93
N GLU A 56 5.84 -24.41 19.05
CA GLU A 56 4.92 -24.62 17.93
C GLU A 56 4.38 -23.30 17.37
N ARG A 57 4.09 -22.33 18.23
CA ARG A 57 3.68 -20.98 17.79
C ARG A 57 4.76 -20.32 16.96
N GLU A 58 6.01 -20.39 17.39
CA GLU A 58 7.14 -19.83 16.64
C GLU A 58 7.36 -20.55 15.31
N MET A 59 7.26 -21.88 15.28
CA MET A 59 7.38 -22.65 14.04
C MET A 59 6.23 -22.39 13.06
N SER A 60 5.05 -22.00 13.55
CA SER A 60 3.92 -21.63 12.70
C SER A 60 4.18 -20.35 11.88
N PHE A 61 5.17 -19.55 12.28
CA PHE A 61 5.64 -18.38 11.52
C PHE A 61 6.69 -18.80 10.48
N ARG A 62 6.22 -19.18 9.31
CA ARG A 62 7.07 -19.60 8.18
C ARG A 62 7.66 -18.41 7.43
N THR A 63 8.83 -18.62 6.79
CA THR A 63 9.48 -17.68 5.87
C THR A 63 9.62 -16.25 6.41
N GLU A 64 9.01 -15.26 5.75
CA GLU A 64 9.09 -13.83 6.10
C GLU A 64 8.46 -13.57 7.48
N MET A 65 7.45 -14.35 7.86
CA MET A 65 6.79 -14.22 9.15
C MET A 65 7.77 -14.47 10.30
N GLY A 66 8.48 -15.60 10.27
CA GLY A 66 9.43 -15.97 11.32
C GLY A 66 10.62 -15.01 11.34
N PHE A 67 11.05 -14.58 10.16
CA PHE A 67 12.12 -13.59 9.99
C PHE A 67 11.81 -12.27 10.71
N TYR A 68 10.66 -11.65 10.46
CA TYR A 68 10.32 -10.38 11.12
C TYR A 68 10.02 -10.55 12.61
N TYR A 69 9.30 -11.61 13.00
CA TYR A 69 9.01 -11.85 14.41
C TYR A 69 10.27 -12.05 15.25
N SER A 70 11.36 -12.57 14.66
CA SER A 70 12.66 -12.71 15.34
C SER A 70 13.23 -11.38 15.84
N TYR A 71 13.03 -10.27 15.11
CA TYR A 71 13.47 -8.94 15.50
C TYR A 71 12.65 -8.38 16.66
N PHE A 72 11.33 -8.53 16.59
CA PHE A 72 10.45 -8.18 17.70
C PHE A 72 10.85 -8.94 18.97
N LYS A 73 11.09 -10.25 18.84
CA LYS A 73 11.55 -11.11 19.94
C LYS A 73 12.88 -10.58 20.52
N THR A 74 13.84 -10.15 19.69
CA THR A 74 15.12 -9.54 20.16
C THR A 74 14.87 -8.28 20.98
N VAL A 75 13.93 -7.42 20.57
CA VAL A 75 13.63 -6.20 21.30
C VAL A 75 13.04 -6.51 22.68
N VAL A 76 12.15 -7.51 22.76
CA VAL A 76 11.45 -7.87 23.99
C VAL A 76 12.34 -8.65 24.97
N GLU A 77 13.10 -9.63 24.51
CA GLU A 77 13.88 -10.53 25.40
C GLU A 77 15.12 -9.87 26.01
N GLU A 78 15.70 -8.86 25.34
CA GLU A 78 16.92 -8.21 25.82
C GLU A 78 16.64 -7.26 27.00
N LYS A 79 17.37 -7.46 28.10
CA LYS A 79 17.22 -6.68 29.35
C LYS A 79 17.29 -5.16 29.13
N GLN A 80 18.17 -4.70 28.25
CA GLN A 80 18.33 -3.28 27.94
C GLN A 80 17.87 -2.97 26.51
N PHE A 81 17.07 -1.92 26.34
CA PHE A 81 16.58 -1.50 25.03
C PHE A 81 17.74 -1.14 24.08
N LEU A 82 18.72 -0.38 24.56
CA LEU A 82 19.88 -0.01 23.75
C LEU A 82 20.67 -1.23 23.28
N ALA A 83 20.80 -2.27 24.11
CA ALA A 83 21.46 -3.52 23.72
C ALA A 83 20.72 -4.25 22.59
N SER A 84 19.37 -4.23 22.60
CA SER A 84 18.59 -4.77 21.48
C SER A 84 18.82 -3.99 20.18
N ILE A 85 18.86 -2.65 20.25
CA ILE A 85 19.11 -1.79 19.09
C ILE A 85 20.51 -2.04 18.53
N THR A 86 21.53 -2.16 19.38
CA THR A 86 22.89 -2.48 18.95
C THR A 86 22.97 -3.86 18.28
N LYS A 87 22.31 -4.88 18.83
CA LYS A 87 22.25 -6.23 18.22
C LYS A 87 21.57 -6.22 16.85
N ILE A 88 20.57 -5.36 16.66
CA ILE A 88 19.85 -5.21 15.39
C ILE A 88 20.66 -4.39 14.37
N MET A 89 21.42 -3.39 14.82
CA MET A 89 22.29 -2.58 13.96
C MET A 89 23.53 -3.35 13.48
N TYR A 90 24.01 -4.30 14.28
CA TYR A 90 25.14 -5.17 13.97
C TYR A 90 24.69 -6.63 14.04
N ASP A 91 23.77 -6.99 13.16
CA ASP A 91 23.15 -8.31 13.15
C ASP A 91 24.05 -9.32 12.41
N GLY A 92 24.74 -10.16 13.18
CA GLY A 92 25.54 -11.27 12.67
C GLY A 92 24.76 -12.59 12.49
N LEU A 93 23.45 -12.62 12.81
CA LEU A 93 22.64 -13.84 12.72
C LEU A 93 22.08 -14.09 11.32
N VAL A 94 21.85 -13.04 10.52
CA VAL A 94 21.07 -13.15 9.27
C VAL A 94 21.90 -13.46 8.03
N GLU A 95 23.11 -12.89 7.95
CA GLU A 95 24.03 -13.09 6.82
C GLU A 95 25.43 -13.50 7.30
N PHE A 96 25.49 -14.45 8.24
CA PHE A 96 26.75 -14.91 8.80
C PHE A 96 27.76 -15.26 7.70
N PRO A 97 29.05 -14.88 7.82
CA PRO A 97 29.71 -14.19 8.94
C PRO A 97 29.72 -12.66 8.86
N LYS A 98 28.92 -12.06 7.97
CA LYS A 98 28.89 -10.60 7.76
C LYS A 98 27.85 -9.99 8.68
N ASP A 99 28.21 -8.90 9.35
CA ASP A 99 27.25 -8.10 10.11
C ASP A 99 26.44 -7.22 9.16
N VAL A 100 25.12 -7.20 9.38
CA VAL A 100 24.18 -6.43 8.58
C VAL A 100 23.42 -5.46 9.47
N ASN A 101 23.24 -4.25 8.99
CA ASN A 101 22.35 -3.28 9.63
C ASN A 101 20.91 -3.52 9.20
N ALA A 102 20.13 -4.16 10.07
CA ALA A 102 18.74 -4.50 9.77
C ALA A 102 17.84 -3.27 9.59
N PHE A 103 18.12 -2.14 10.28
CA PHE A 103 17.33 -0.90 10.13
C PHE A 103 17.45 -0.30 8.73
N ASN A 104 18.65 -0.35 8.17
CA ASN A 104 18.88 0.14 6.82
C ASN A 104 18.17 -0.76 5.80
N ARG A 105 18.13 -2.07 6.04
CA ARG A 105 17.88 -3.06 4.99
C ARG A 105 16.48 -3.67 4.97
N PHE A 106 15.85 -3.90 6.12
CA PHE A 106 14.71 -4.82 6.24
C PHE A 106 13.41 -4.16 6.72
N ASN A 107 13.36 -2.83 6.76
CA ASN A 107 12.16 -2.07 7.11
C ASN A 107 11.55 -2.50 8.47
N ILE A 108 12.39 -2.82 9.46
CA ILE A 108 12.02 -3.41 10.77
C ILE A 108 11.51 -2.41 11.81
N HIS A 109 11.26 -1.16 11.41
CA HIS A 109 10.70 -0.15 12.29
C HIS A 109 9.38 -0.57 12.95
N PRO A 110 8.43 -1.27 12.29
CA PRO A 110 7.23 -1.78 12.95
C PRO A 110 7.54 -2.67 14.15
N GLU A 111 8.44 -3.64 14.00
CA GLU A 111 8.77 -4.59 15.06
C GLU A 111 9.44 -3.91 16.25
N VAL A 112 10.32 -2.93 15.97
CA VAL A 112 10.99 -2.15 17.01
C VAL A 112 10.00 -1.24 17.75
N MET A 113 9.07 -0.61 17.03
CA MET A 113 8.02 0.21 17.63
C MET A 113 7.07 -0.62 18.51
N ILE A 114 6.61 -1.76 18.01
CA ILE A 114 5.70 -2.65 18.77
C ILE A 114 6.45 -3.27 19.96
N GLY A 115 7.71 -3.68 19.79
CA GLY A 115 8.54 -4.19 20.88
C GLY A 115 8.82 -3.15 21.96
N ALA A 116 9.11 -1.90 21.59
CA ALA A 116 9.28 -0.80 22.53
C ALA A 116 7.98 -0.53 23.31
N MET A 117 6.83 -0.58 22.63
CA MET A 117 5.51 -0.43 23.27
C MET A 117 5.24 -1.59 24.26
N TYR A 118 5.56 -2.83 23.89
CA TYR A 118 5.42 -3.98 24.78
C TYR A 118 6.26 -3.81 26.04
N ARG A 119 7.55 -3.49 25.93
CA ARG A 119 8.44 -3.29 27.09
C ARG A 119 7.95 -2.19 28.03
N TYR A 120 7.36 -1.14 27.49
CA TYR A 120 6.78 -0.06 28.29
C TYR A 120 5.55 -0.54 29.09
N LEU A 121 4.73 -1.41 28.48
CA LEU A 121 3.50 -1.94 29.09
C LEU A 121 3.71 -3.24 29.89
N GLU A 122 4.84 -3.92 29.71
CA GLU A 122 5.17 -5.22 30.30
C GLU A 122 4.93 -5.29 31.82
N PRO A 123 5.34 -4.29 32.63
CA PRO A 123 5.09 -4.33 34.08
C PRO A 123 3.61 -4.40 34.45
N TRP A 124 2.72 -3.84 33.63
CA TRP A 124 1.27 -3.87 33.83
C TRP A 124 0.65 -5.15 33.25
N LEU A 125 1.12 -5.56 32.07
CA LEU A 125 0.62 -6.73 31.34
C LEU A 125 0.97 -8.07 32.00
N ASN A 126 2.04 -8.14 32.80
CA ASN A 126 2.45 -9.39 33.46
C ASN A 126 1.60 -9.76 34.69
N THR A 127 0.47 -9.09 34.89
CA THR A 127 -0.52 -9.42 35.93
C THR A 127 -1.36 -10.63 35.48
N SER A 128 -1.80 -11.47 36.43
CA SER A 128 -2.61 -12.67 36.15
C SER A 128 -3.93 -12.41 35.39
N ALA A 129 -4.39 -11.16 35.30
CA ALA A 129 -5.56 -10.79 34.51
C ALA A 129 -5.32 -10.79 32.99
N TYR A 130 -4.07 -10.68 32.54
CA TYR A 130 -3.71 -10.54 31.12
C TYR A 130 -2.80 -11.66 30.62
N ARG A 131 -2.51 -12.65 31.48
CA ARG A 131 -1.70 -13.82 31.19
C ARG A 131 -2.28 -15.04 31.91
N GLU A 132 -2.79 -15.99 31.14
CA GLU A 132 -3.34 -17.25 31.64
C GLU A 132 -2.48 -18.40 31.13
N CYS A 133 -1.97 -19.25 32.03
CA CYS A 133 -1.10 -20.38 31.66
C CYS A 133 -1.83 -21.70 31.85
N HIS A 134 -1.71 -22.58 30.86
CA HIS A 134 -2.33 -23.91 30.85
C HIS A 134 -1.33 -24.97 30.36
N MET A 135 -1.57 -26.22 30.73
CA MET A 135 -0.76 -27.34 30.24
C MET A 135 -1.28 -27.80 28.88
N VAL A 136 -0.44 -27.70 27.86
CA VAL A 136 -0.74 -28.14 26.49
C VAL A 136 -0.22 -29.55 26.28
N SER A 137 -1.09 -30.43 25.78
CA SER A 137 -0.70 -31.75 25.30
C SER A 137 -0.19 -31.65 23.86
N ARG A 138 1.09 -31.96 23.63
CA ARG A 138 1.72 -31.92 22.29
C ARG A 138 1.39 -33.12 21.39
N GLY A 139 0.67 -34.11 21.90
CA GLY A 139 0.36 -35.33 21.16
C GLY A 139 1.55 -36.30 21.07
N GLU A 140 1.31 -37.45 20.43
CA GLU A 140 2.32 -38.47 20.06
C GLU A 140 3.28 -38.93 21.18
N GLY A 141 2.81 -38.95 22.43
CA GLY A 141 3.60 -39.43 23.58
C GLY A 141 4.62 -38.43 24.13
N LEU A 142 4.63 -37.19 23.62
CA LEU A 142 5.43 -36.11 24.16
C LEU A 142 4.87 -35.60 25.50
N ALA A 143 5.77 -35.26 26.43
CA ALA A 143 5.37 -34.67 27.71
C ALA A 143 4.64 -33.33 27.49
N PRO A 144 3.56 -33.05 28.27
CA PRO A 144 2.84 -31.80 28.17
C PRO A 144 3.70 -30.64 28.66
N VAL A 145 3.53 -29.48 28.04
CA VAL A 145 4.33 -28.27 28.30
C VAL A 145 3.41 -27.15 28.76
N GLU A 146 3.85 -26.35 29.73
CA GLU A 146 3.13 -25.15 30.15
C GLU A 146 3.22 -24.09 29.04
N SER A 147 2.06 -23.60 28.59
CA SER A 147 1.94 -22.53 27.59
C SER A 147 1.02 -21.44 28.12
N CYS A 148 1.43 -20.18 27.97
CA CYS A 148 0.64 -19.03 28.39
C CYS A 148 -0.04 -18.34 27.21
N VAL A 149 -1.24 -17.81 27.44
CA VAL A 149 -2.04 -17.03 26.50
C VAL A 149 -2.40 -15.67 27.09
N GLY A 150 -2.74 -14.72 26.23
CA GLY A 150 -3.14 -13.38 26.61
C GLY A 150 -2.13 -12.31 26.20
N ILE A 151 -2.55 -11.05 26.33
CA ILE A 151 -1.80 -9.86 25.87
C ILE A 151 -0.47 -9.71 26.61
N GLY A 152 -0.33 -10.31 27.81
CA GLY A 152 0.94 -10.38 28.54
C GLY A 152 1.97 -11.33 27.95
N GLN A 153 1.63 -12.14 26.95
CA GLN A 153 2.61 -12.94 26.20
C GLN A 153 3.04 -12.17 24.93
N PRO A 154 4.35 -12.07 24.62
CA PRO A 154 4.85 -11.24 23.52
C PRO A 154 4.21 -11.53 22.15
N VAL A 155 4.03 -12.81 21.82
CA VAL A 155 3.45 -13.25 20.54
C VAL A 155 2.03 -12.71 20.35
N PHE A 156 1.20 -12.78 21.39
CA PHE A 156 -0.18 -12.30 21.33
C PHE A 156 -0.24 -10.77 21.30
N PHE A 157 0.59 -10.06 22.07
CA PHE A 157 0.68 -8.61 21.97
C PHE A 157 1.00 -8.14 20.55
N TYR A 158 1.95 -8.83 19.91
CA TYR A 158 2.35 -8.54 18.54
C TYR A 158 1.20 -8.76 17.54
N LEU A 159 0.53 -9.92 17.61
CA LEU A 159 -0.61 -10.24 16.75
C LEU A 159 -1.82 -9.32 16.98
N GLU A 160 -2.14 -9.01 18.23
CA GLU A 160 -3.23 -8.09 18.61
C GLU A 160 -3.02 -6.70 17.98
N THR A 161 -1.78 -6.19 18.01
CA THR A 161 -1.45 -4.90 17.39
C THR A 161 -1.69 -4.94 15.88
N ILE A 162 -1.35 -6.04 15.22
CA ILE A 162 -1.58 -6.23 13.78
C ILE A 162 -3.08 -6.32 13.48
N TRP A 163 -3.87 -7.02 14.30
CA TRP A 163 -5.31 -7.11 14.09
C TRP A 163 -6.01 -5.77 14.30
N TRP A 164 -5.56 -4.94 15.25
CA TRP A 164 -6.03 -3.55 15.38
C TRP A 164 -5.73 -2.74 14.12
N LEU A 165 -4.54 -2.92 13.55
CA LEU A 165 -4.13 -2.28 12.30
C LEU A 165 -4.98 -2.78 11.11
N ALA A 166 -5.36 -4.06 11.09
CA ALA A 166 -6.33 -4.59 10.13
C ALA A 166 -7.72 -3.95 10.29
N GLY A 167 -8.16 -3.70 11.54
CA GLY A 167 -9.37 -2.93 11.81
C GLY A 167 -9.30 -1.51 11.26
N LEU A 168 -8.14 -0.85 11.39
CA LEU A 168 -7.88 0.46 10.80
C LEU A 168 -8.01 0.45 9.27
N THR A 169 -7.67 -0.65 8.59
CA THR A 169 -7.83 -0.80 7.13
C THR A 169 -9.29 -0.59 6.71
N VAL A 170 -10.23 -1.25 7.39
CA VAL A 170 -11.67 -1.13 7.08
C VAL A 170 -12.22 0.24 7.46
N ALA A 171 -11.76 0.81 8.59
CA ALA A 171 -12.12 2.17 8.97
C ALA A 171 -11.65 3.21 7.95
N ALA A 172 -10.39 3.12 7.50
CA ALA A 172 -9.82 3.99 6.47
C ALA A 172 -10.54 3.81 5.13
N LEU A 173 -10.83 2.56 4.73
CA LEU A 173 -11.62 2.26 3.52
C LEU A 173 -12.99 2.92 3.57
N PHE A 174 -13.72 2.77 4.68
CA PHE A 174 -15.04 3.37 4.86
C PHE A 174 -14.99 4.91 4.80
N LEU A 175 -14.02 5.53 5.47
CA LEU A 175 -13.83 6.98 5.45
C LEU A 175 -13.47 7.48 4.05
N HIS A 176 -12.59 6.78 3.34
CA HIS A 176 -12.20 7.13 1.98
C HIS A 176 -13.38 7.02 1.01
N ALA A 177 -14.11 5.90 1.02
CA ALA A 177 -15.26 5.71 0.12
C ALA A 177 -16.42 6.66 0.46
N THR A 178 -16.69 6.91 1.75
CA THR A 178 -17.72 7.89 2.17
C THR A 178 -17.34 9.30 1.73
N ALA A 179 -16.06 9.68 1.89
CA ALA A 179 -15.57 10.96 1.41
C ALA A 179 -15.69 11.05 -0.11
N LEU A 180 -15.22 10.06 -0.86
CA LEU A 180 -15.22 10.09 -2.33
C LEU A 180 -16.64 10.16 -2.92
N SER A 181 -17.58 9.37 -2.38
CA SER A 181 -18.97 9.28 -2.86
C SER A 181 -19.93 10.33 -2.28
N ASP A 182 -19.50 11.12 -1.28
CA ASP A 182 -20.33 12.02 -0.47
C ASP A 182 -21.57 11.31 0.14
N SER A 183 -21.47 10.00 0.42
CA SER A 183 -22.59 9.17 0.87
C SER A 183 -22.15 8.07 1.85
N ILE A 184 -22.85 7.95 2.98
CA ILE A 184 -22.63 6.88 3.97
C ILE A 184 -22.92 5.51 3.35
N LEU A 185 -23.93 5.43 2.48
CA LEU A 185 -24.27 4.18 1.78
C LEU A 185 -23.15 3.74 0.83
N GLY A 186 -22.42 4.69 0.23
CA GLY A 186 -21.23 4.40 -0.56
C GLY A 186 -20.12 3.79 0.28
N GLY A 187 -19.90 4.31 1.49
CA GLY A 187 -19.00 3.72 2.48
C GLY A 187 -19.38 2.29 2.87
N LEU A 188 -20.64 2.07 3.22
CA LEU A 188 -21.14 0.73 3.61
C LEU A 188 -21.04 -0.27 2.45
N LEU A 189 -21.29 0.17 1.22
CA LEU A 189 -21.12 -0.66 0.03
C LEU A 189 -19.65 -1.11 -0.13
N ALA A 190 -18.70 -0.18 -0.01
CA ALA A 190 -17.27 -0.50 -0.12
C ALA A 190 -16.85 -1.55 0.93
N VAL A 191 -17.34 -1.43 2.16
CA VAL A 191 -17.06 -2.37 3.24
C VAL A 191 -17.72 -3.73 2.99
N ALA A 192 -18.97 -3.76 2.53
CA ALA A 192 -19.65 -5.01 2.18
C ALA A 192 -18.91 -5.77 1.06
N GLN A 193 -18.44 -5.05 0.03
CA GLN A 193 -17.65 -5.62 -1.06
C GLN A 193 -16.27 -6.10 -0.60
N TYR A 194 -15.66 -5.40 0.36
CA TYR A 194 -14.41 -5.81 0.98
C TYR A 194 -14.56 -7.15 1.71
N PHE A 195 -15.56 -7.31 2.58
CA PHE A 195 -15.82 -8.57 3.27
C PHE A 195 -16.24 -9.68 2.30
N ALA A 196 -17.02 -9.38 1.27
CA ALA A 196 -17.40 -10.37 0.25
C ALA A 196 -16.19 -10.92 -0.53
N ASN A 197 -15.07 -10.19 -0.57
CA ASN A 197 -13.84 -10.60 -1.25
C ASN A 197 -12.63 -10.59 -0.29
N HIS A 198 -12.83 -10.88 1.00
CA HIS A 198 -11.82 -10.70 2.05
C HIS A 198 -10.46 -11.34 1.71
N GLY A 199 -10.45 -12.63 1.34
CA GLY A 199 -9.22 -13.34 0.94
C GLY A 199 -8.53 -12.83 -0.33
N GLU A 200 -9.15 -11.96 -1.13
CA GLU A 200 -8.49 -11.25 -2.24
C GLU A 200 -7.98 -9.85 -1.84
N CYS A 201 -8.60 -9.23 -0.83
CA CYS A 201 -8.27 -7.89 -0.33
C CYS A 201 -7.10 -7.88 0.65
N THR A 202 -6.95 -8.94 1.45
CA THR A 202 -5.92 -9.01 2.49
C THR A 202 -5.47 -10.46 2.72
N ARG A 203 -4.28 -10.61 3.29
CA ARG A 203 -3.72 -11.91 3.70
C ARG A 203 -3.51 -11.99 5.20
N VAL A 204 -4.00 -11.01 5.96
CA VAL A 204 -3.73 -10.86 7.39
C VAL A 204 -4.16 -12.08 8.23
N MET A 205 -5.16 -12.83 7.78
CA MET A 205 -5.61 -14.05 8.48
C MET A 205 -4.65 -15.24 8.31
N TRP A 206 -3.87 -15.29 7.23
CA TRP A 206 -2.90 -16.38 7.02
C TRP A 206 -1.48 -15.96 7.37
N ALA A 207 -1.13 -14.71 7.10
CA ALA A 207 0.22 -14.18 7.25
C ALA A 207 0.18 -12.76 7.83
N PRO A 208 -0.20 -12.59 9.12
CA PRO A 208 -0.46 -11.29 9.73
C PRO A 208 0.71 -10.30 9.64
N ASN A 209 1.94 -10.75 9.84
CA ASN A 209 3.14 -9.92 9.96
C ASN A 209 3.85 -9.59 8.66
N GLU A 210 3.24 -9.90 7.52
CA GLU A 210 3.73 -9.46 6.22
C GLU A 210 3.68 -7.92 6.11
N ARG A 211 4.68 -7.33 5.46
CA ARG A 211 4.84 -5.87 5.35
C ARG A 211 3.64 -5.19 4.69
N GLU A 212 3.02 -5.85 3.71
CA GLU A 212 1.81 -5.34 3.05
C GLU A 212 0.64 -5.12 4.02
N ASN A 213 0.51 -5.94 5.07
CA ASN A 213 -0.59 -5.83 6.03
C ASN A 213 -0.35 -4.70 7.02
N LEU A 214 0.92 -4.43 7.36
CA LEU A 214 1.32 -3.30 8.20
C LEU A 214 1.18 -1.96 7.48
N ALA A 215 1.60 -1.89 6.22
CA ALA A 215 1.56 -0.64 5.44
C ALA A 215 0.18 -0.37 4.79
N GLY A 216 -0.60 -1.39 4.47
CA GLY A 216 -1.92 -1.28 3.81
C GLY A 216 -2.87 -0.22 4.41
N PRO A 217 -3.16 -0.22 5.72
CA PRO A 217 -4.05 0.79 6.32
C PRO A 217 -3.47 2.20 6.23
N LEU A 218 -2.15 2.36 6.37
CA LEU A 218 -1.50 3.65 6.26
C LEU A 218 -1.55 4.17 4.83
N LEU A 219 -1.42 3.29 3.83
CA LEU A 219 -1.57 3.64 2.41
C LEU A 219 -3.00 4.08 2.06
N LEU A 220 -4.02 3.42 2.60
CA LEU A 220 -5.42 3.85 2.43
C LEU A 220 -5.68 5.19 3.11
N LEU A 221 -5.16 5.39 4.32
CA LEU A 221 -5.24 6.67 5.02
C LEU A 221 -4.54 7.78 4.22
N GLN A 222 -3.37 7.49 3.66
CA GLN A 222 -2.61 8.40 2.81
C GLN A 222 -3.41 8.78 1.56
N ALA A 223 -3.98 7.81 0.85
CA ALA A 223 -4.79 8.04 -0.34
C ALA A 223 -6.05 8.87 -0.04
N TRP A 224 -6.67 8.65 1.13
CA TRP A 224 -7.78 9.47 1.62
C TRP A 224 -7.35 10.91 1.89
N LEU A 225 -6.24 11.13 2.60
CA LEU A 225 -5.72 12.47 2.90
C LEU A 225 -5.34 13.23 1.61
N VAL A 226 -4.74 12.55 0.64
CA VAL A 226 -4.42 13.13 -0.68
C VAL A 226 -5.70 13.49 -1.44
N SER A 227 -6.72 12.63 -1.41
CA SER A 227 -8.04 12.92 -2.00
C SER A 227 -8.72 14.12 -1.32
N ALA A 228 -8.58 14.25 0.00
CA ALA A 228 -9.08 15.40 0.75
C ALA A 228 -8.32 16.69 0.40
N GLN A 229 -6.99 16.63 0.23
CA GLN A 229 -6.17 17.75 -0.22
C GLN A 229 -6.59 18.25 -1.60
N LEU A 230 -6.92 17.35 -2.53
CA LEU A 230 -7.42 17.72 -3.86
C LEU A 230 -8.76 18.45 -3.83
N ARG A 231 -9.60 18.20 -2.81
CA ARG A 231 -10.90 18.85 -2.63
C ARG A 231 -10.85 20.13 -1.78
N ASP A 232 -9.74 20.42 -1.09
CA ASP A 232 -9.59 21.65 -0.30
C ASP A 232 -9.31 22.88 -1.19
N THR A 233 -10.35 23.35 -1.90
CA THR A 233 -10.26 24.53 -2.79
C THR A 233 -9.97 25.82 -2.01
N ARG A 234 -10.34 25.90 -0.73
CA ARG A 234 -10.20 27.11 0.10
C ARG A 234 -8.84 27.23 0.78
N ARG A 235 -8.02 26.18 0.74
CA ARG A 235 -6.65 26.13 1.31
C ARG A 235 -6.57 26.54 2.78
N GLY A 236 -7.66 26.34 3.52
CA GLY A 236 -7.73 26.71 4.94
C GLY A 236 -6.97 25.73 5.83
N THR A 237 -6.82 24.49 5.38
CA THR A 237 -6.24 23.37 6.13
C THR A 237 -4.96 22.81 5.50
N THR A 238 -4.38 23.52 4.53
CA THR A 238 -3.27 23.02 3.69
C THR A 238 -2.06 22.58 4.51
N PHE A 239 -1.60 23.39 5.47
CA PHE A 239 -0.43 23.02 6.29
C PHE A 239 -0.67 21.77 7.15
N GLN A 240 -1.85 21.66 7.77
CA GLN A 240 -2.21 20.50 8.60
C GLN A 240 -2.28 19.21 7.76
N LEU A 241 -2.90 19.28 6.57
CA LEU A 241 -2.96 18.16 5.64
C LEU A 241 -1.57 17.78 5.11
N GLN A 242 -0.73 18.76 4.76
CA GLN A 242 0.65 18.50 4.29
C GLN A 242 1.50 17.84 5.37
N ALA A 243 1.42 18.29 6.62
CA ALA A 243 2.14 17.69 7.73
C ALA A 243 1.67 16.25 7.98
N ALA A 244 0.34 16.02 7.97
CA ALA A 244 -0.23 14.69 8.13
C ALA A 244 0.19 13.75 6.99
N ILE A 245 0.12 14.19 5.73
CA ILE A 245 0.55 13.40 4.57
C ILE A 245 2.04 13.11 4.65
N SER A 246 2.88 14.09 5.01
CA SER A 246 4.32 13.89 5.18
C SER A 246 4.64 12.82 6.23
N PHE A 247 3.94 12.87 7.37
CA PHE A 247 4.13 11.91 8.46
C PHE A 247 3.70 10.50 8.05
N VAL A 248 2.50 10.36 7.46
CA VAL A 248 2.00 9.06 6.99
C VAL A 248 2.88 8.52 5.85
N ASN A 249 3.32 9.37 4.92
CA ASN A 249 4.27 8.99 3.86
C ASN A 249 5.57 8.41 4.43
N CYS A 250 6.11 9.02 5.49
CA CYS A 250 7.29 8.51 6.18
C CYS A 250 7.02 7.12 6.76
N LEU A 251 5.92 6.93 7.51
CA LEU A 251 5.57 5.63 8.08
C LEU A 251 5.37 4.55 7.00
N CYS A 252 4.70 4.86 5.89
CA CYS A 252 4.51 3.90 4.80
C CYS A 252 5.84 3.44 4.19
N LEU A 253 6.82 4.35 4.03
CA LEU A 253 8.16 4.02 3.52
C LEU A 253 8.99 3.23 4.54
N LEU A 254 8.77 3.44 5.84
CA LEU A 254 9.41 2.66 6.90
C LEU A 254 8.81 1.25 7.02
N PHE A 255 7.49 1.12 6.85
CA PHE A 255 6.78 -0.13 7.09
C PHE A 255 6.86 -1.09 5.91
N TRP A 256 7.04 -0.56 4.69
CA TRP A 256 7.11 -1.40 3.50
C TRP A 256 7.98 -0.81 2.40
N GLN A 257 8.96 -1.60 1.94
CA GLN A 257 9.92 -1.18 0.92
C GLN A 257 9.27 -0.91 -0.45
N PHE A 258 8.17 -1.61 -0.78
CA PHE A 258 7.50 -1.45 -2.08
C PHE A 258 6.58 -0.22 -2.14
N THR A 259 6.39 0.50 -1.03
CA THR A 259 5.68 1.78 -1.00
C THR A 259 6.25 2.76 -2.03
N GLN A 260 7.56 2.72 -2.30
CA GLN A 260 8.20 3.56 -3.32
C GLN A 260 7.55 3.40 -4.71
N PHE A 261 7.12 2.19 -5.10
CA PHE A 261 6.44 1.97 -6.38
C PHE A 261 5.03 2.58 -6.39
N ILE A 262 4.34 2.56 -5.24
CA ILE A 262 3.03 3.18 -5.11
C ILE A 262 3.17 4.71 -5.24
N PHE A 263 4.12 5.32 -4.52
CA PHE A 263 4.35 6.77 -4.60
C PHE A 263 4.92 7.20 -5.94
N PHE A 264 5.63 6.33 -6.65
CA PHE A 264 6.00 6.54 -8.06
C PHE A 264 4.75 6.68 -8.93
N THR A 265 3.77 5.76 -8.82
CA THR A 265 2.52 5.87 -9.59
C THR A 265 1.72 7.11 -9.22
N GLN A 266 1.63 7.47 -7.94
CA GLN A 266 0.95 8.68 -7.49
C GLN A 266 1.59 9.95 -8.05
N THR A 267 2.93 10.05 -8.00
CA THR A 267 3.67 11.19 -8.58
C THR A 267 3.46 11.30 -10.08
N ALA A 268 3.46 10.16 -10.79
CA ALA A 268 3.19 10.13 -12.22
C ALA A 268 1.74 10.57 -12.55
N ILE A 269 0.75 10.14 -11.78
CA ILE A 269 -0.66 10.54 -11.96
C ILE A 269 -0.82 12.04 -11.72
N PHE A 270 -0.23 12.58 -10.65
CA PHE A 270 -0.26 14.01 -10.36
C PHE A 270 0.40 14.85 -11.46
N LEU A 271 1.51 14.36 -12.01
CA LEU A 271 2.16 14.97 -13.18
C LEU A 271 1.21 14.98 -14.38
N VAL A 272 0.60 13.85 -14.74
CA VAL A 272 -0.34 13.75 -15.87
C VAL A 272 -1.56 14.66 -15.67
N MET A 273 -2.12 14.70 -14.47
CA MET A 273 -3.26 15.56 -14.14
C MET A 273 -2.93 17.06 -14.26
N GLU A 274 -1.71 17.46 -13.89
CA GLU A 274 -1.23 18.84 -14.06
C GLU A 274 -0.98 19.19 -15.53
N GLN A 275 -0.49 18.24 -16.33
CA GLN A 275 -0.33 18.42 -17.79
C GLN A 275 -1.68 18.54 -18.52
N LEU A 276 -2.68 17.79 -18.08
CA LEU A 276 -4.05 17.85 -18.61
C LEU A 276 -4.87 19.05 -18.09
N ARG A 277 -4.27 19.95 -17.29
CA ARG A 277 -4.93 21.12 -16.66
C ARG A 277 -6.13 20.76 -15.76
N ILE A 278 -6.15 19.55 -15.21
CA ILE A 278 -7.15 19.13 -14.21
C ILE A 278 -6.78 19.72 -12.83
N ILE A 279 -5.48 19.82 -12.56
CA ILE A 279 -4.91 20.36 -11.32
C ILE A 279 -4.01 21.57 -11.64
N ASP A 280 -4.01 22.56 -10.76
CA ASP A 280 -3.08 23.70 -10.80
C ASP A 280 -1.65 23.33 -10.38
N LEU A 281 -0.64 23.99 -10.95
CA LEU A 281 0.77 23.86 -10.53
C LEU A 281 0.97 24.01 -9.02
N LYS A 282 0.23 24.93 -8.39
CA LYS A 282 0.32 25.14 -6.93
C LYS A 282 -0.06 23.88 -6.14
N SER A 283 -1.09 23.17 -6.58
CA SER A 283 -1.54 21.94 -5.93
C SER A 283 -0.54 20.80 -6.14
N LEU A 284 0.12 20.74 -7.31
CA LEU A 284 1.24 19.82 -7.57
C LEU A 284 2.43 20.13 -6.64
N CYS A 285 2.83 21.40 -6.50
CA CYS A 285 3.92 21.78 -5.59
C CYS A 285 3.61 21.47 -4.12
N ILE A 286 2.36 21.66 -3.67
CA ILE A 286 1.91 21.30 -2.32
C ILE A 286 2.08 19.79 -2.08
N PHE A 287 1.66 18.98 -3.06
CA PHE A 287 1.83 17.52 -3.03
C PHE A 287 3.32 17.12 -3.01
N LEU A 288 4.14 17.68 -3.90
CA LEU A 288 5.58 17.41 -3.94
C LEU A 288 6.27 17.78 -2.62
N HIS A 289 5.88 18.88 -1.98
CA HIS A 289 6.44 19.27 -0.69
C HIS A 289 6.13 18.23 0.41
N SER A 290 4.90 17.68 0.46
CA SER A 290 4.59 16.60 1.41
C SER A 290 5.33 15.29 1.13
N HIS A 291 5.56 14.98 -0.16
CA HIS A 291 6.36 13.82 -0.55
C HIS A 291 7.85 14.01 -0.25
N PHE A 292 8.37 15.22 -0.39
CA PHE A 292 9.73 15.59 0.02
C PHE A 292 9.94 15.36 1.52
N GLY A 293 9.05 15.90 2.36
CA GLY A 293 9.12 15.73 3.82
C GLY A 293 9.12 14.26 4.22
N GLY A 294 8.20 13.46 3.66
CA GLY A 294 8.12 12.03 3.94
C GLY A 294 9.35 11.23 3.46
N LEU A 295 9.81 11.47 2.23
CA LEU A 295 10.98 10.79 1.66
C LEU A 295 12.27 11.14 2.42
N HIS A 296 12.49 12.42 2.70
CA HIS A 296 13.68 12.87 3.41
C HIS A 296 13.75 12.27 4.83
N MET A 297 12.64 12.31 5.57
CA MET A 297 12.57 11.71 6.90
C MET A 297 12.74 10.19 6.86
N ALA A 298 12.17 9.50 5.86
CA ALA A 298 12.35 8.06 5.70
C ALA A 298 13.82 7.69 5.41
N ILE A 299 14.52 8.43 4.55
CA ILE A 299 15.96 8.20 4.27
C ILE A 299 16.79 8.37 5.54
N LEU A 300 16.51 9.39 6.36
CA LEU A 300 17.21 9.60 7.64
C LEU A 300 16.95 8.44 8.62
N LEU A 301 15.70 8.02 8.78
CA LEU A 301 15.31 6.97 9.73
C LEU A 301 15.72 5.56 9.28
N LEU A 302 15.85 5.32 7.97
CA LEU A 302 16.45 4.11 7.40
C LEU A 302 17.98 4.22 7.31
N GLN A 303 18.60 5.19 7.98
CA GLN A 303 20.06 5.36 8.06
C GLN A 303 20.73 5.36 6.67
N GLY A 304 20.11 6.03 5.71
CA GLY A 304 20.65 6.20 4.37
C GLY A 304 20.49 4.99 3.45
N ASN A 305 19.41 4.21 3.55
CA ASN A 305 19.10 3.07 2.67
C ASN A 305 19.37 3.38 1.18
N ASP A 306 20.25 2.59 0.59
CA ASP A 306 20.76 2.75 -0.77
C ASP A 306 19.72 2.47 -1.86
N MET A 307 18.84 1.49 -1.63
CA MET A 307 17.76 1.13 -2.54
C MET A 307 16.71 2.25 -2.65
N LEU A 308 16.35 2.89 -1.53
CA LEU A 308 15.38 3.99 -1.54
C LEU A 308 15.94 5.24 -2.24
N LYS A 309 17.22 5.56 -2.00
CA LYS A 309 17.91 6.70 -2.65
C LYS A 309 18.01 6.54 -4.16
N SER A 310 18.36 5.34 -4.62
CA SER A 310 18.53 4.98 -6.04
C SER A 310 17.24 4.58 -6.76
N SER A 311 16.10 4.62 -6.05
CA SER A 311 14.80 4.25 -6.59
C SER A 311 14.32 5.15 -7.74
N LEU A 312 13.52 4.58 -8.64
CA LEU A 312 12.83 5.33 -9.69
C LEU A 312 11.88 6.41 -9.12
N TYR A 313 11.37 6.20 -7.90
CA TYR A 313 10.55 7.19 -7.21
C TYR A 313 11.36 8.44 -6.85
N SER A 314 12.53 8.26 -6.23
CA SER A 314 13.43 9.36 -5.85
C SER A 314 13.87 10.15 -7.08
N SER A 315 14.27 9.47 -8.17
CA SER A 315 14.69 10.15 -9.40
C SER A 315 13.54 10.88 -10.09
N LEU A 316 12.37 10.25 -10.24
CA LEU A 316 11.18 10.90 -10.81
C LEU A 316 10.76 12.12 -9.98
N PHE A 317 10.75 12.00 -8.65
CA PHE A 317 10.41 13.08 -7.74
C PHE A 317 11.32 14.30 -7.95
N LEU A 318 12.64 14.09 -8.04
CA LEU A 318 13.62 15.17 -8.26
C LEU A 318 13.42 15.84 -9.63
N VAL A 319 13.24 15.05 -10.69
CA VAL A 319 13.03 15.58 -12.05
C VAL A 319 11.71 16.36 -12.13
N VAL A 320 10.62 15.85 -11.54
CA VAL A 320 9.33 16.55 -11.52
C VAL A 320 9.42 17.84 -10.70
N SER A 321 10.17 17.85 -9.60
CA SER A 321 10.42 19.05 -8.79
C SER A 321 11.21 20.10 -9.59
N ALA A 322 12.26 19.70 -10.30
CA ALA A 322 13.01 20.59 -11.19
C ALA A 322 12.13 21.12 -12.34
N TYR A 323 11.30 20.27 -12.94
CA TYR A 323 10.33 20.66 -13.96
C TYR A 323 9.39 21.77 -13.45
N CYS A 324 8.84 21.60 -12.25
CA CYS A 324 7.94 22.58 -11.64
C CYS A 324 8.60 23.95 -11.41
N LEU A 325 9.90 23.96 -11.07
CA LEU A 325 10.66 25.19 -10.79
C LEU A 325 11.04 25.95 -12.07
N PHE A 326 11.51 25.24 -13.11
CA PHE A 326 12.15 25.89 -14.26
C PHE A 326 11.28 25.92 -15.53
N PHE A 327 10.49 24.88 -15.79
CA PHE A 327 9.87 24.66 -17.10
C PHE A 327 8.34 24.78 -17.10
N SER A 328 7.70 24.91 -15.93
CA SER A 328 6.24 25.01 -15.84
C SER A 328 5.67 26.29 -16.50
N SER A 329 6.48 27.35 -16.63
CA SER A 329 6.08 28.61 -17.28
C SER A 329 5.98 28.52 -18.82
N LEU A 330 6.52 27.47 -19.45
CA LEU A 330 6.60 27.31 -20.92
C LEU A 330 5.32 26.73 -21.56
N ARG A 331 4.14 27.16 -21.09
CA ARG A 331 2.84 26.66 -21.59
C ARG A 331 2.26 27.60 -22.65
N ILE A 332 1.83 27.05 -23.79
CA ILE A 332 1.12 27.83 -24.82
C ILE A 332 -0.34 27.98 -24.38
N LYS A 333 -0.89 29.19 -24.57
CA LYS A 333 -2.33 29.43 -24.40
C LYS A 333 -3.06 28.88 -25.61
N VAL A 334 -3.83 27.80 -25.44
CA VAL A 334 -4.65 27.21 -26.51
C VAL A 334 -5.73 28.21 -26.93
N LYS A 335 -5.63 28.80 -28.13
CA LYS A 335 -6.65 29.69 -28.71
C LYS A 335 -7.31 29.07 -29.95
N THR A 336 -6.59 28.26 -30.74
CA THR A 336 -7.09 27.63 -31.96
C THR A 336 -7.14 26.10 -31.86
N ASN A 337 -7.82 25.43 -32.80
CA ASN A 337 -7.82 23.96 -32.90
C ASN A 337 -6.40 23.41 -33.15
N TRP A 338 -5.58 24.13 -33.91
CA TRP A 338 -4.17 23.78 -34.14
C TRP A 338 -3.35 23.88 -32.86
N ASP A 339 -3.59 24.90 -32.02
CA ASP A 339 -2.92 25.01 -30.72
C ASP A 339 -3.24 23.83 -29.80
N LEU A 340 -4.44 23.25 -29.90
CA LEU A 340 -4.83 22.07 -29.11
C LEU A 340 -4.05 20.83 -29.54
N VAL A 341 -3.89 20.61 -30.85
CA VAL A 341 -3.08 19.51 -31.39
C VAL A 341 -1.60 19.69 -31.03
N VAL A 342 -1.08 20.91 -31.16
CA VAL A 342 0.30 21.25 -30.80
C VAL A 342 0.53 21.05 -29.30
N GLU A 343 -0.38 21.53 -28.43
CA GLU A 343 -0.26 21.31 -26.99
C GLU A 343 -0.38 19.84 -26.60
N ALA A 344 -1.23 19.05 -27.26
CA ALA A 344 -1.30 17.60 -27.04
C ALA A 344 0.03 16.91 -27.36
N TRP A 345 0.66 17.25 -28.48
CA TRP A 345 2.01 16.76 -28.83
C TRP A 345 3.08 17.23 -27.85
N LEU A 346 3.03 18.50 -27.42
CA LEU A 346 3.97 19.04 -26.43
C LEU A 346 3.80 18.37 -25.06
N ILE A 347 2.58 17.99 -24.65
CA ILE A 347 2.34 17.21 -23.43
C ILE A 347 3.04 15.85 -23.52
N LEU A 348 2.86 15.11 -24.63
CA LEU A 348 3.53 13.82 -24.83
C LEU A 348 5.05 13.97 -24.83
N LEU A 349 5.57 15.00 -25.49
CA LEU A 349 6.99 15.31 -25.50
C LEU A 349 7.50 15.60 -24.08
N ARG A 350 6.85 16.48 -23.32
CA ARG A 350 7.22 16.79 -21.92
C ARG A 350 7.23 15.56 -21.02
N LEU A 351 6.19 14.72 -21.11
CA LEU A 351 6.12 13.46 -20.35
C LEU A 351 7.26 12.50 -20.72
N SER A 352 7.58 12.39 -22.02
CA SER A 352 8.70 11.55 -22.49
C SER A 352 10.07 12.05 -22.00
N ILE A 353 10.31 13.37 -22.05
CA ILE A 353 11.54 13.99 -21.55
C ILE A 353 11.70 13.75 -20.05
N ILE A 354 10.64 13.96 -19.27
CA ILE A 354 10.66 13.72 -17.82
C ILE A 354 10.97 12.26 -17.52
N LEU A 355 10.35 11.32 -18.23
CA LEU A 355 10.58 9.90 -18.02
C LEU A 355 12.02 9.49 -18.38
N LEU A 356 12.53 9.92 -19.52
CA LEU A 356 13.92 9.65 -19.94
C LEU A 356 14.93 10.29 -18.97
N ALA A 357 14.70 11.54 -18.56
CA ALA A 357 15.54 12.21 -17.58
C ALA A 357 15.52 11.51 -16.22
N SER A 358 14.38 10.96 -15.80
CA SER A 358 14.26 10.22 -14.53
C SER A 358 15.01 8.88 -14.56
N VAL A 359 14.99 8.18 -15.69
CA VAL A 359 15.77 6.95 -15.89
C VAL A 359 17.27 7.26 -15.95
N TYR A 360 17.66 8.32 -16.66
CA TYR A 360 19.05 8.76 -16.74
C TYR A 360 19.58 9.21 -15.37
N LEU A 361 18.82 10.02 -14.63
CA LEU A 361 19.19 10.45 -13.27
C LEU A 361 19.33 9.25 -12.33
N LYS A 362 18.44 8.25 -12.45
CA LYS A 362 18.59 7.00 -11.70
C LYS A 362 19.92 6.32 -12.00
N GLN A 363 20.29 6.16 -13.28
CA GLN A 363 21.57 5.55 -13.65
C GLN A 363 22.76 6.32 -13.04
N LEU A 364 22.74 7.66 -13.12
CA LEU A 364 23.77 8.48 -12.48
C LEU A 364 23.86 8.27 -10.97
N ILE A 365 22.73 8.16 -10.27
CA ILE A 365 22.70 7.89 -8.83
C ILE A 365 23.23 6.49 -8.52
N CYS A 366 22.85 5.48 -9.31
CA CYS A 366 23.35 4.10 -9.15
C CYS A 366 24.87 4.04 -9.36
N ASP A 367 25.38 4.70 -10.41
CA ASP A 367 26.81 4.74 -10.71
C ASP A 367 27.59 5.49 -9.62
N PHE A 368 27.03 6.60 -9.11
CA PHE A 368 27.63 7.37 -8.01
C PHE A 368 27.70 6.59 -6.69
N LEU A 369 26.69 5.73 -6.42
CA LEU A 369 26.64 4.90 -5.22
C LEU A 369 27.28 3.51 -5.43
N GLU A 370 27.85 3.23 -6.61
CA GLU A 370 28.44 1.93 -7.00
C GLU A 370 27.49 0.72 -6.83
N LEU A 371 26.17 0.94 -7.02
CA LEU A 371 25.15 -0.08 -6.78
C LEU A 371 24.88 -0.92 -8.04
N LYS A 372 25.03 -2.26 -7.93
CA LYS A 372 24.70 -3.23 -9.00
C LYS A 372 23.27 -3.80 -8.90
N GLU A 373 22.33 -3.08 -8.29
CA GLU A 373 21.19 -3.72 -7.60
C GLU A 373 19.94 -3.93 -8.47
N ASP A 374 19.73 -3.14 -9.52
CA ASP A 374 18.41 -3.05 -10.18
C ASP A 374 18.20 -3.87 -11.45
N ALA A 375 19.19 -4.67 -11.87
CA ALA A 375 19.00 -5.55 -13.04
C ALA A 375 17.88 -6.58 -12.79
N HIS A 376 17.60 -6.94 -11.53
CA HIS A 376 16.77 -8.10 -11.21
C HIS A 376 15.27 -7.89 -11.49
N VAL A 377 14.68 -6.73 -11.17
CA VAL A 377 13.25 -6.47 -11.44
C VAL A 377 13.00 -6.46 -12.94
N TRP A 378 13.91 -5.85 -13.69
CA TRP A 378 13.85 -5.82 -15.16
C TRP A 378 14.11 -7.19 -15.77
N GLU A 379 15.04 -7.98 -15.25
CA GLU A 379 15.25 -9.38 -15.66
C GLU A 379 14.02 -10.25 -15.38
N ILE A 380 13.33 -10.05 -14.25
CA ILE A 380 12.08 -10.75 -13.92
C ILE A 380 10.99 -10.37 -14.92
N LEU A 381 10.76 -9.07 -15.15
CA LEU A 381 9.79 -8.61 -16.14
C LEU A 381 10.14 -9.11 -17.55
N TYR A 382 11.42 -9.04 -17.92
CA TYR A 382 11.90 -9.54 -19.21
C TYR A 382 11.68 -11.05 -19.36
N SER A 383 11.96 -11.84 -18.30
CA SER A 383 11.71 -13.30 -18.28
C SER A 383 10.24 -13.68 -18.35
N LYS A 384 9.33 -12.78 -17.94
CA LYS A 384 7.88 -12.99 -18.05
C LYS A 384 7.37 -12.83 -19.48
N PHE A 385 7.98 -11.94 -20.26
CA PHE A 385 7.58 -11.66 -21.64
C PHE A 385 8.43 -12.37 -22.69
N THR A 386 9.56 -12.94 -22.30
CA THR A 386 10.50 -13.64 -23.20
C THR A 386 10.88 -15.01 -22.66
N ASN A 387 11.58 -15.82 -23.45
CA ASN A 387 12.08 -17.14 -23.03
C ASN A 387 13.35 -17.08 -22.15
N PHE A 388 13.74 -15.90 -21.64
CA PHE A 388 14.93 -15.76 -20.80
C PHE A 388 14.71 -16.39 -19.42
N LYS A 389 15.57 -17.33 -19.01
CA LYS A 389 15.50 -18.01 -17.71
C LYS A 389 16.87 -18.02 -17.05
N ASN A 390 16.96 -17.48 -15.85
CA ASN A 390 18.11 -17.63 -14.95
C ASN A 390 17.60 -18.17 -13.60
N PHE A 391 18.51 -18.58 -12.71
CA PHE A 391 18.11 -19.16 -11.42
C PHE A 391 17.20 -18.21 -10.62
N HIS A 392 17.54 -16.93 -10.57
CA HIS A 392 16.77 -15.94 -9.81
C HIS A 392 15.40 -15.69 -10.42
N THR A 393 15.29 -15.57 -11.74
CA THR A 393 14.00 -15.36 -12.42
C THR A 393 13.11 -16.58 -12.26
N MET A 394 13.66 -17.80 -12.35
CA MET A 394 12.88 -19.03 -12.11
C MET A 394 12.42 -19.16 -10.66
N LEU A 395 13.24 -18.74 -9.68
CA LEU A 395 12.83 -18.75 -8.28
C LEU A 395 11.59 -17.87 -8.03
N TYR A 396 11.49 -16.74 -8.73
CA TYR A 396 10.30 -15.86 -8.68
C TYR A 396 9.14 -16.40 -9.53
N THR A 397 9.37 -16.80 -10.78
CA THR A 397 8.29 -17.20 -11.69
C THR A 397 7.67 -18.55 -11.37
N CYS A 398 8.37 -19.44 -10.65
CA CYS A 398 7.80 -20.70 -10.13
C CYS A 398 6.86 -20.49 -8.93
N SER A 399 6.94 -19.34 -8.24
CA SER A 399 6.02 -19.03 -7.14
C SER A 399 4.74 -18.41 -7.70
N ALA A 400 3.59 -19.03 -7.39
CA ALA A 400 2.27 -18.51 -7.77
C ALA A 400 2.00 -17.07 -7.31
N VAL A 401 2.76 -16.57 -6.32
CA VAL A 401 2.67 -15.21 -5.78
C VAL A 401 3.16 -14.15 -6.76
N PHE A 402 4.19 -14.46 -7.55
CA PHE A 402 4.79 -13.53 -8.51
C PHE A 402 4.35 -13.77 -9.95
N ASP A 403 3.50 -14.76 -10.20
CA ASP A 403 2.95 -15.05 -11.52
C ASP A 403 1.93 -13.97 -11.97
N PHE A 404 1.49 -14.02 -13.22
CA PHE A 404 0.38 -13.22 -13.72
C PHE A 404 -0.90 -13.49 -12.92
N MET A 405 -1.81 -12.51 -12.88
CA MET A 405 -3.09 -12.71 -12.21
C MET A 405 -3.89 -13.82 -12.90
N PRO A 406 -4.29 -14.89 -12.18
CA PRO A 406 -5.05 -15.98 -12.78
C PRO A 406 -6.46 -15.50 -13.14
N LEU A 407 -6.98 -15.96 -14.28
CA LEU A 407 -8.34 -15.63 -14.74
C LEU A 407 -9.42 -16.07 -13.75
N LYS A 408 -9.14 -17.06 -12.89
CA LYS A 408 -10.01 -17.48 -11.78
C LYS A 408 -10.31 -16.33 -10.82
N THR A 409 -9.32 -15.49 -10.52
CA THR A 409 -9.49 -14.31 -9.65
C THR A 409 -10.43 -13.30 -10.30
N VAL A 410 -10.22 -13.00 -11.59
CA VAL A 410 -11.10 -12.08 -12.34
C VAL A 410 -12.53 -12.60 -12.37
N PHE A 411 -12.72 -13.90 -12.61
CA PHE A 411 -14.06 -14.51 -12.59
C PHE A 411 -14.72 -14.43 -11.21
N LYS A 412 -13.97 -14.66 -10.12
CA LYS A 412 -14.46 -14.51 -8.74
C LYS A 412 -14.91 -13.08 -8.46
N LEU A 413 -14.14 -12.08 -8.88
CA LEU A 413 -14.46 -10.66 -8.74
C LEU A 413 -15.64 -10.20 -9.62
N CYS A 414 -15.86 -10.85 -10.77
CA CYS A 414 -17.06 -10.66 -11.56
C CYS A 414 -18.30 -11.28 -10.89
N LYS A 415 -18.17 -12.49 -10.32
CA LYS A 415 -19.26 -13.18 -9.60
C LYS A 415 -19.69 -12.40 -8.36
N SER A 416 -18.77 -11.77 -7.64
CA SER A 416 -19.07 -10.90 -6.50
C SER A 416 -19.59 -9.51 -6.89
N LEU A 417 -19.83 -9.27 -8.20
CA LEU A 417 -20.27 -7.99 -8.78
C LEU A 417 -19.32 -6.81 -8.58
N LEU A 418 -18.09 -7.02 -8.08
CA LEU A 418 -17.15 -5.93 -7.85
C LEU A 418 -16.66 -5.29 -9.17
N ILE A 419 -16.23 -6.09 -10.15
CA ILE A 419 -15.81 -5.57 -11.46
C ILE A 419 -16.99 -4.91 -12.21
N PRO A 420 -18.18 -5.55 -12.33
CA PRO A 420 -19.32 -4.91 -12.97
C PRO A 420 -19.71 -3.57 -12.32
N THR A 421 -19.73 -3.49 -10.99
CA THR A 421 -20.12 -2.25 -10.29
C THR A 421 -19.09 -1.14 -10.45
N THR A 422 -17.79 -1.45 -10.46
CA THR A 422 -16.73 -0.44 -10.70
C THR A 422 -16.75 0.09 -12.13
N VAL A 423 -16.85 -0.80 -13.12
CA VAL A 423 -16.95 -0.38 -14.54
C VAL A 423 -18.18 0.48 -14.75
N PHE A 424 -19.32 0.10 -14.17
CA PHE A 424 -20.55 0.89 -14.25
C PHE A 424 -20.42 2.24 -13.53
N ALA A 425 -19.77 2.31 -12.38
CA ALA A 425 -19.50 3.57 -11.68
C ALA A 425 -18.62 4.51 -12.52
N ILE A 426 -17.56 4.00 -13.13
CA ILE A 426 -16.68 4.77 -14.03
C ILE A 426 -17.47 5.26 -15.25
N ALA A 427 -18.28 4.40 -15.88
CA ALA A 427 -19.12 4.77 -17.00
C ALA A 427 -20.10 5.89 -16.63
N ASN A 428 -20.73 5.84 -15.45
CA ASN A 428 -21.63 6.89 -14.96
C ASN A 428 -20.91 8.23 -14.77
N VAL A 429 -19.70 8.20 -14.19
CA VAL A 429 -18.88 9.41 -14.02
C VAL A 429 -18.50 10.00 -15.37
N CYS A 430 -18.01 9.18 -16.31
CA CYS A 430 -17.66 9.62 -17.66
C CYS A 430 -18.86 10.25 -18.38
N ASN A 431 -20.02 9.60 -18.32
CA ASN A 431 -21.25 10.12 -18.93
C ASN A 431 -21.72 11.43 -18.29
N TYR A 432 -21.63 11.56 -16.97
CA TYR A 432 -21.96 12.81 -16.26
C TYR A 432 -21.05 13.96 -16.70
N VAL A 433 -19.74 13.71 -16.76
CA VAL A 433 -18.74 14.69 -17.20
C VAL A 433 -19.02 15.13 -18.65
N LEU A 434 -19.26 14.19 -19.56
CA LEU A 434 -19.57 14.48 -20.96
C LEU A 434 -20.88 15.26 -21.12
N ARG A 435 -21.93 14.87 -20.38
CA ARG A 435 -23.23 15.56 -20.42
C ARG A 435 -23.13 16.99 -19.89
N ASN A 436 -22.41 17.21 -18.79
CA ASN A 436 -22.20 18.55 -18.26
C ASN A 436 -21.37 19.42 -19.20
N ALA A 437 -20.29 18.87 -19.76
CA ALA A 437 -19.49 19.58 -20.76
C ALA A 437 -20.33 19.96 -21.98
N TYR A 438 -21.20 19.07 -22.46
CA TYR A 438 -22.12 19.35 -23.56
C TYR A 438 -23.18 20.40 -23.22
N ASN A 439 -23.76 20.36 -22.01
CA ASN A 439 -24.74 21.35 -21.55
C ASN A 439 -24.10 22.75 -21.38
N ASP A 440 -22.87 22.81 -20.88
CA ASP A 440 -22.14 24.08 -20.74
C ASP A 440 -21.71 24.61 -22.11
N TRP A 441 -21.28 23.75 -23.02
CA TRP A 441 -20.98 24.08 -24.41
C TRP A 441 -22.22 24.64 -25.14
N THR A 442 -23.38 23.98 -25.03
CA THR A 442 -24.64 24.46 -25.63
C THR A 442 -25.10 25.79 -25.03
N LYS A 443 -24.90 26.03 -23.73
CA LYS A 443 -25.19 27.34 -23.11
C LYS A 443 -24.26 28.44 -23.60
N GLU A 444 -22.98 28.13 -23.82
CA GLU A 444 -22.02 29.11 -24.36
C GLU A 444 -22.32 29.45 -25.82
N MET A 445 -22.70 28.47 -26.65
CA MET A 445 -23.13 28.73 -28.03
C MET A 445 -24.46 29.48 -28.13
N ASN A 446 -25.37 29.33 -27.16
CA ASN A 446 -26.70 29.97 -27.19
C ASN A 446 -26.75 31.33 -26.47
N LYS A 447 -25.63 31.93 -26.05
CA LYS A 447 -25.62 33.30 -25.50
C LYS A 447 -25.86 34.31 -26.63
N PRO A 448 -26.94 35.13 -26.59
CA PRO A 448 -27.13 36.18 -27.58
C PRO A 448 -26.09 37.29 -27.39
N GLU A 449 -25.53 37.78 -28.48
CA GLU A 449 -24.72 39.00 -28.51
C GLU A 449 -25.54 40.15 -27.94
N LYS A 450 -25.16 40.67 -26.76
CA LYS A 450 -25.71 41.92 -26.24
C LYS A 450 -24.84 43.06 -26.73
N ASP A 451 -25.31 43.69 -27.80
CA ASP A 451 -25.00 45.08 -28.12
C ASP A 451 -25.26 45.97 -26.91
N SER A 452 -24.27 46.77 -26.54
CA SER A 452 -24.48 48.02 -25.79
C SER A 452 -23.40 49.02 -26.17
N ASN A 453 -23.70 49.76 -27.24
CA ASN A 453 -23.30 51.16 -27.34
C ASN A 453 -23.88 51.90 -26.12
N ILE A 454 -23.08 52.74 -25.45
CA ILE A 454 -23.41 54.08 -24.92
C ILE A 454 -22.21 54.61 -24.08
N GLU A 455 -21.61 55.64 -24.68
CA GLU A 455 -21.06 56.90 -24.14
C GLU A 455 -19.80 56.94 -23.26
N ASP A 456 -18.77 57.53 -23.88
CA ASP A 456 -17.58 58.14 -23.31
C ASP A 456 -17.90 59.28 -22.34
N SER A 457 -17.30 59.26 -21.15
CA SER A 457 -16.96 60.48 -20.40
C SER A 457 -15.77 60.23 -19.47
N ASP A 458 -14.59 60.48 -20.01
CA ASP A 458 -13.44 61.20 -19.44
C ASP A 458 -13.19 61.15 -17.91
N SER A 459 -12.12 60.48 -17.49
CA SER A 459 -11.06 61.08 -16.67
C SER A 459 -9.84 60.16 -16.63
N GLY A 460 -8.73 60.65 -17.18
CA GLY A 460 -7.46 59.93 -17.26
C GLY A 460 -6.76 59.74 -15.91
N ILE A 461 -5.96 58.68 -15.85
CA ILE A 461 -4.53 58.67 -15.48
C ILE A 461 -3.96 57.31 -15.90
N GLU A 462 -2.85 57.36 -16.64
CA GLU A 462 -2.19 56.24 -17.29
C GLU A 462 -1.61 55.23 -16.30
N ASN A 463 -1.81 53.94 -16.59
CA ASN A 463 -0.80 52.91 -16.37
C ASN A 463 -0.90 51.90 -17.52
N SER A 464 0.16 51.88 -18.33
CA SER A 464 0.41 50.88 -19.35
C SER A 464 0.60 49.50 -18.72
N ASP A 465 -0.37 48.60 -18.92
CA ASP A 465 -0.15 47.25 -19.46
C ASP A 465 -1.40 46.38 -19.33
N ARG A 466 -1.67 45.64 -20.42
CA ARG A 466 -2.77 44.68 -20.66
C ARG A 466 -4.08 45.31 -21.12
N LYS A 467 -4.11 45.60 -22.43
CA LYS A 467 -5.32 45.41 -23.24
C LYS A 467 -5.78 43.96 -23.05
N ASP A 468 -6.85 43.75 -22.30
CA ASP A 468 -7.68 42.56 -22.46
C ASP A 468 -8.30 42.66 -23.87
N GLU A 469 -7.64 42.04 -24.84
CA GLU A 469 -8.22 41.79 -26.16
C GLU A 469 -9.50 40.97 -25.96
N LYS A 470 -10.64 41.63 -26.15
CA LYS A 470 -11.91 40.99 -26.50
C LYS A 470 -11.64 40.09 -27.71
N CYS A 471 -11.58 38.78 -27.48
CA CYS A 471 -11.39 37.78 -28.52
C CYS A 471 -12.78 37.47 -29.12
N ASN A 472 -12.97 37.81 -30.39
CA ASN A 472 -14.17 37.50 -31.16
C ASN A 472 -14.51 36.00 -31.05
N SER A 473 -15.77 35.69 -30.77
CA SER A 473 -16.28 34.32 -30.60
C SER A 473 -16.34 33.50 -31.89
N GLU A 474 -15.93 34.03 -33.05
CA GLU A 474 -16.08 33.39 -34.36
C GLU A 474 -14.92 32.45 -34.76
N GLU A 475 -13.69 32.60 -34.23
CA GLU A 475 -12.53 31.74 -34.59
C GLU A 475 -12.24 30.59 -33.62
N LEU A 476 -12.98 30.50 -32.50
CA LEU A 476 -12.74 29.49 -31.47
C LEU A 476 -13.46 28.19 -31.85
N GLY A 477 -12.72 27.24 -32.44
CA GLY A 477 -13.28 25.97 -32.89
C GLY A 477 -14.10 25.23 -31.80
N SER A 478 -15.23 24.64 -32.20
CA SER A 478 -16.22 24.02 -31.31
C SER A 478 -15.63 23.00 -30.32
N VAL A 479 -14.57 22.30 -30.74
CA VAL A 479 -13.84 21.30 -29.94
C VAL A 479 -13.02 21.95 -28.81
N VAL A 480 -12.42 23.12 -29.05
CA VAL A 480 -11.64 23.86 -28.03
C VAL A 480 -12.55 24.41 -26.94
N VAL A 481 -13.75 24.86 -27.30
CA VAL A 481 -14.78 25.29 -26.34
C VAL A 481 -15.22 24.09 -25.50
N LEU A 482 -15.54 22.96 -26.12
CA LEU A 482 -15.92 21.74 -25.41
C LEU A 482 -14.84 21.28 -24.42
N ALA A 483 -13.57 21.29 -24.82
CA ALA A 483 -12.44 20.91 -23.97
C ALA A 483 -12.28 21.84 -22.75
N ARG A 484 -12.59 23.14 -22.89
CA ARG A 484 -12.59 24.10 -21.76
C ARG A 484 -13.77 23.90 -20.81
N CYS A 485 -14.90 23.37 -21.30
CA CYS A 485 -16.09 23.13 -20.49
C CYS A 485 -16.01 21.84 -19.65
N VAL A 486 -15.00 20.97 -19.87
CA VAL A 486 -14.84 19.74 -19.08
C VAL A 486 -14.36 20.08 -17.66
N LYS A 487 -15.29 20.14 -16.70
CA LYS A 487 -14.99 20.27 -15.27
C LYS A 487 -15.14 18.92 -14.59
N VAL A 488 -14.05 18.38 -14.08
CA VAL A 488 -14.02 17.09 -13.34
C VAL A 488 -13.52 17.32 -11.92
N ASP A 489 -14.09 16.59 -10.96
CA ASP A 489 -13.54 16.52 -9.60
C ASP A 489 -12.14 15.87 -9.66
N PRO A 490 -11.06 16.61 -9.31
CA PRO A 490 -9.70 16.07 -9.35
C PRO A 490 -9.52 14.82 -8.49
N ALA A 491 -10.22 14.72 -7.36
CA ALA A 491 -10.11 13.55 -6.48
C ALA A 491 -10.66 12.28 -7.15
N VAL A 492 -11.74 12.39 -7.93
CA VAL A 492 -12.31 11.24 -8.66
C VAL A 492 -11.36 10.78 -9.76
N VAL A 493 -10.79 11.73 -10.52
CA VAL A 493 -9.79 11.41 -11.56
C VAL A 493 -8.57 10.72 -10.96
N PHE A 494 -8.06 11.22 -9.83
CA PHE A 494 -6.92 10.60 -9.13
C PHE A 494 -7.23 9.15 -8.74
N ASN A 495 -8.38 8.89 -8.11
CA ASN A 495 -8.74 7.54 -7.66
C ASN A 495 -8.98 6.56 -8.82
N VAL A 496 -9.54 7.04 -9.95
CA VAL A 496 -9.72 6.23 -11.17
C VAL A 496 -8.38 5.97 -11.86
N ALA A 497 -7.51 6.97 -11.96
CA ALA A 497 -6.17 6.79 -12.53
C ALA A 497 -5.30 5.85 -11.68
N GLN A 498 -5.41 5.95 -10.34
CA GLN A 498 -4.74 5.04 -9.41
C GLN A 498 -5.25 3.61 -9.55
N LEU A 499 -6.57 3.42 -9.76
CA LEU A 499 -7.16 2.12 -10.03
C LEU A 499 -6.56 1.49 -11.31
N VAL A 500 -6.41 2.27 -12.39
CA VAL A 500 -5.79 1.80 -13.63
C VAL A 500 -4.33 1.41 -13.40
N ALA A 501 -3.57 2.22 -12.66
CA ALA A 501 -2.18 1.90 -12.32
C ALA A 501 -2.06 0.61 -11.50
N TYR A 502 -2.92 0.41 -10.49
CA TYR A 502 -2.96 -0.82 -9.71
C TYR A 502 -3.44 -2.03 -10.53
N ALA A 503 -4.34 -1.84 -11.50
CA ALA A 503 -4.77 -2.92 -12.38
C ALA A 503 -3.61 -3.42 -13.27
N LEU A 504 -2.81 -2.50 -13.81
CA LEU A 504 -1.60 -2.84 -14.58
C LEU A 504 -0.58 -3.58 -13.72
N LEU A 505 -0.31 -3.09 -12.51
CA LEU A 505 0.61 -3.74 -11.57
C LEU A 505 0.13 -5.14 -11.15
N ALA A 506 -1.15 -5.28 -10.81
CA ALA A 506 -1.73 -6.54 -10.40
C ALA A 506 -1.84 -7.56 -11.56
N ALA A 507 -2.00 -7.10 -12.80
CA ALA A 507 -1.92 -7.96 -13.97
C ALA A 507 -0.53 -8.61 -14.10
N LEU A 508 0.54 -7.86 -13.81
CA LEU A 508 1.92 -8.34 -13.90
C LEU A 508 2.33 -9.24 -12.72
N VAL A 509 1.85 -8.94 -11.51
CA VAL A 509 2.23 -9.63 -10.27
C VAL A 509 0.98 -9.92 -9.43
N MET A 510 0.63 -11.19 -9.28
CA MET A 510 -0.59 -11.63 -8.57
C MET A 510 -0.66 -11.10 -7.14
N ARG A 511 0.46 -11.05 -6.41
CA ARG A 511 0.53 -10.48 -5.05
C ARG A 511 -0.05 -9.06 -4.98
N LEU A 512 0.14 -8.23 -6.01
CA LEU A 512 -0.31 -6.82 -6.01
C LEU A 512 -1.83 -6.64 -6.18
N LYS A 513 -2.60 -7.73 -6.37
CA LYS A 513 -4.07 -7.66 -6.30
C LYS A 513 -4.59 -7.10 -4.98
N LEU A 514 -3.81 -7.22 -3.89
CA LEU A 514 -4.12 -6.66 -2.58
C LEU A 514 -4.26 -5.13 -2.59
N LEU A 515 -3.66 -4.43 -3.57
CA LEU A 515 -3.84 -2.99 -3.76
C LEU A 515 -5.03 -2.68 -4.68
N LEU A 516 -5.22 -3.52 -5.70
CA LEU A 516 -6.28 -3.36 -6.71
C LEU A 516 -7.68 -3.52 -6.10
N VAL A 517 -7.92 -4.58 -5.33
CA VAL A 517 -9.28 -4.93 -4.85
C VAL A 517 -9.84 -3.89 -3.88
N PRO A 518 -9.09 -3.40 -2.85
CA PRO A 518 -9.57 -2.30 -2.01
C PRO A 518 -9.82 -1.00 -2.80
N GLN A 519 -8.98 -0.68 -3.79
CA GLN A 519 -9.19 0.49 -4.64
C GLN A 519 -10.46 0.35 -5.51
N MET A 520 -10.76 -0.86 -5.98
CA MET A 520 -12.04 -1.15 -6.64
C MET A 520 -13.23 -0.90 -5.71
N CYS A 521 -13.16 -1.33 -4.44
CA CYS A 521 -14.21 -1.05 -3.45
C CYS A 521 -14.39 0.45 -3.19
N ILE A 522 -13.32 1.25 -3.27
CA ILE A 522 -13.42 2.71 -3.14
C ILE A 522 -14.11 3.32 -4.37
N VAL A 523 -13.70 2.93 -5.58
CA VAL A 523 -14.26 3.48 -6.82
C VAL A 523 -15.70 3.03 -7.05
N SER A 524 -16.08 1.82 -6.65
CA SER A 524 -17.46 1.34 -6.72
C SER A 524 -18.42 2.17 -5.86
N SER A 525 -17.95 2.77 -4.76
CA SER A 525 -18.76 3.62 -3.88
C SER A 525 -19.36 4.83 -4.60
N LEU A 526 -18.73 5.31 -5.68
CA LEU A 526 -19.20 6.43 -6.52
C LEU A 526 -20.60 6.18 -7.10
N LEU A 527 -21.00 4.92 -7.17
CA LEU A 527 -22.32 4.50 -7.63
C LEU A 527 -23.47 4.99 -6.72
N MET A 528 -23.17 5.27 -5.45
CA MET A 528 -24.11 5.80 -4.46
C MET A 528 -24.16 7.33 -4.41
N ASN A 529 -23.43 8.01 -5.31
CA ASN A 529 -23.43 9.47 -5.34
C ASN A 529 -24.65 9.99 -6.12
N HIS A 530 -25.44 10.83 -5.45
CA HIS A 530 -26.65 11.43 -6.02
C HIS A 530 -26.41 12.31 -7.25
N ASN A 531 -25.20 12.85 -7.41
CA ASN A 531 -24.86 13.75 -8.51
C ASN A 531 -24.62 13.02 -9.84
N TYR A 532 -24.17 11.76 -9.81
CA TYR A 532 -23.77 11.02 -11.00
C TYR A 532 -24.89 10.15 -11.61
N TYR A 533 -26.13 10.27 -11.14
CA TYR A 533 -27.24 9.46 -11.67
C TYR A 533 -27.67 9.92 -13.07
N LEU A 534 -27.73 8.95 -13.99
CA LEU A 534 -28.22 9.13 -15.36
C LEU A 534 -29.75 9.22 -15.47
N LEU A 535 -30.47 8.64 -14.50
CA LEU A 535 -31.91 8.39 -14.62
C LEU A 535 -32.74 9.69 -14.52
N PRO A 536 -33.74 9.88 -15.40
CA PRO A 536 -34.68 10.99 -15.30
C PRO A 536 -35.37 11.02 -13.92
N LYS A 537 -35.71 12.21 -13.42
CA LYS A 537 -36.38 12.40 -12.10
C LYS A 537 -37.61 11.49 -11.88
N ASN A 538 -38.28 11.06 -12.96
CA ASN A 538 -39.43 10.17 -12.91
C ASN A 538 -39.08 8.73 -12.51
N TYR A 539 -37.91 8.22 -12.91
CA TYR A 539 -37.43 6.87 -12.57
C TYR A 539 -36.62 6.84 -11.26
N MET A 540 -36.22 8.00 -10.74
CA MET A 540 -35.53 8.12 -9.44
C MET A 540 -36.34 7.57 -8.26
N LYS A 541 -37.67 7.49 -8.38
CA LYS A 541 -38.54 6.85 -7.37
C LYS A 541 -38.32 5.32 -7.26
N TYR A 542 -37.92 4.65 -8.34
CA TYR A 542 -37.68 3.20 -8.39
C TYR A 542 -36.22 2.81 -8.15
N LEU A 543 -35.32 3.80 -8.09
CA LEU A 543 -33.90 3.62 -7.84
C LEU A 543 -33.56 2.82 -6.57
N PRO A 544 -34.18 3.06 -5.38
CA PRO A 544 -33.89 2.26 -4.19
C PRO A 544 -34.30 0.78 -4.37
N LEU A 545 -35.36 0.51 -5.14
CA LEU A 545 -35.84 -0.84 -5.41
C LEU A 545 -34.89 -1.59 -6.35
N PHE A 546 -34.33 -0.88 -7.34
CA PHE A 546 -33.24 -1.39 -8.19
C PHE A 546 -31.97 -1.66 -7.38
N TRP A 547 -31.60 -0.77 -6.45
CA TRP A 547 -30.46 -0.98 -5.56
C TRP A 547 -30.60 -2.23 -4.70
N VAL A 548 -31.77 -2.42 -4.09
CA VAL A 548 -32.06 -3.64 -3.32
C VAL A 548 -31.90 -4.89 -4.18
N LEU A 549 -32.42 -4.89 -5.42
CA LEU A 549 -32.26 -6.01 -6.34
C LEU A 549 -30.78 -6.29 -6.69
N CYS A 550 -29.99 -5.24 -6.95
CA CYS A 550 -28.57 -5.37 -7.25
C CYS A 550 -27.72 -5.81 -6.05
N PHE A 551 -28.16 -5.55 -4.81
CA PHE A 551 -27.43 -5.94 -3.60
C PHE A 551 -27.72 -7.35 -3.12
N ILE A 552 -28.79 -8.01 -3.59
CA ILE A 552 -29.10 -9.40 -3.21
C ILE A 552 -27.95 -10.38 -3.56
N PRO A 553 -27.37 -10.39 -4.78
CA PRO A 553 -26.27 -11.29 -5.11
C PRO A 553 -24.98 -10.98 -4.32
N LEU A 554 -24.74 -9.70 -4.03
CA LEU A 554 -23.62 -9.29 -3.18
C LEU A 554 -23.80 -9.82 -1.75
N ALA A 555 -24.99 -9.67 -1.17
CA ALA A 555 -25.31 -10.17 0.16
C ALA A 555 -25.20 -11.70 0.24
N PHE A 556 -25.66 -12.42 -0.79
CA PHE A 556 -25.51 -13.87 -0.87
C PHE A 556 -24.03 -14.29 -0.92
N THR A 557 -23.23 -13.62 -1.74
CA THR A 557 -21.79 -13.89 -1.85
C THR A 557 -21.06 -13.57 -0.55
N LEU A 558 -21.43 -12.46 0.10
CA LEU A 558 -20.90 -12.06 1.40
C LEU A 558 -21.16 -13.14 2.45
N VAL A 559 -22.42 -13.56 2.61
CA VAL A 559 -22.80 -14.57 3.61
C VAL A 559 -22.11 -15.89 3.36
N ASN A 560 -22.09 -16.37 2.10
CA ASN A 560 -21.46 -17.64 1.78
C ASN A 560 -19.96 -17.62 2.06
N ASN A 561 -19.22 -16.63 1.55
CA ASN A 561 -17.77 -16.56 1.74
C ASN A 561 -17.40 -16.42 3.22
N VAL A 562 -18.11 -15.56 3.96
CA VAL A 562 -17.90 -15.38 5.41
C VAL A 562 -18.22 -16.68 6.15
N SER A 563 -19.30 -17.38 5.79
CA SER A 563 -19.65 -18.65 6.42
C SER A 563 -18.65 -19.77 6.12
N GLU A 564 -18.12 -19.84 4.89
CA GLU A 564 -17.10 -20.82 4.50
C GLU A 564 -15.77 -20.55 5.22
N GLU A 565 -15.36 -19.28 5.29
CA GLU A 565 -14.14 -18.87 6.01
C GLU A 565 -14.26 -19.15 7.52
N LEU A 566 -15.40 -18.84 8.14
CA LEU A 566 -15.63 -19.09 9.57
C LEU A 566 -15.78 -20.58 9.92
N ALA A 567 -16.25 -21.41 8.97
CA ALA A 567 -16.42 -22.84 9.18
C ALA A 567 -15.09 -23.62 9.07
N HIS A 568 -14.04 -23.02 8.53
CA HIS A 568 -12.73 -23.65 8.43
C HIS A 568 -12.09 -23.76 9.82
N ILE A 569 -11.92 -24.99 10.32
CA ILE A 569 -11.19 -25.30 11.54
C ILE A 569 -9.98 -26.14 11.16
N GLY A 570 -8.79 -25.62 11.46
CA GLY A 570 -7.51 -26.28 11.22
C GLY A 570 -6.69 -26.40 12.50
N GLU A 571 -5.70 -27.29 12.46
CA GLU A 571 -4.74 -27.49 13.54
C GLU A 571 -3.33 -27.48 12.94
N PHE A 572 -2.42 -26.70 13.55
CA PHE A 572 -1.01 -26.71 13.16
C PHE A 572 -0.27 -27.83 13.89
N SER A 573 0.41 -28.71 13.12
CA SER A 573 1.31 -29.72 13.66
C SER A 573 2.45 -29.99 12.68
N ASP A 574 3.69 -29.91 13.16
CA ASP A 574 4.90 -30.21 12.39
C ASP A 574 5.97 -30.82 13.31
N LEU A 575 5.75 -32.07 13.71
CA LEU A 575 6.61 -32.80 14.64
C LEU A 575 8.08 -32.92 14.15
N PRO A 576 8.37 -33.27 12.87
CA PRO A 576 9.75 -33.36 12.41
C PRO A 576 10.50 -32.04 12.53
N GLN A 577 9.81 -30.91 12.30
CA GLN A 577 10.39 -29.59 12.49
C GLN A 577 10.62 -29.28 13.97
N GLU A 578 9.70 -29.67 14.86
CA GLU A 578 9.86 -29.51 16.31
C GLU A 578 11.10 -30.25 16.83
N GLU A 579 11.24 -31.53 16.47
CA GLU A 579 12.39 -32.35 16.84
C GLU A 579 13.70 -31.77 16.34
N LEU A 580 13.72 -31.24 15.11
CA LEU A 580 14.88 -30.56 14.56
C LEU A 580 15.24 -29.30 15.36
N MET A 581 14.27 -28.46 15.71
CA MET A 581 14.54 -27.24 16.50
C MET A 581 15.04 -27.58 17.92
N GLN A 582 14.48 -28.62 18.54
CA GLN A 582 14.93 -29.12 19.84
C GLN A 582 16.35 -29.68 19.76
N TRP A 583 16.67 -30.47 18.72
CA TRP A 583 18.01 -31.01 18.50
C TRP A 583 19.04 -29.90 18.29
N ILE A 584 18.74 -28.92 17.43
CA ILE A 584 19.61 -27.76 17.21
C ILE A 584 19.88 -27.04 18.53
N SER A 585 18.86 -26.79 19.33
CA SER A 585 18.99 -26.06 20.60
C SER A 585 19.82 -26.82 21.64
N ARG A 586 19.76 -28.16 21.66
CA ARG A 586 20.45 -29.01 22.65
C ARG A 586 21.87 -29.40 22.26
N GLU A 587 22.09 -29.77 21.00
CA GLU A 587 23.31 -30.44 20.54
C GLU A 587 24.30 -29.52 19.82
N THR A 588 23.89 -28.33 19.38
CA THR A 588 24.74 -27.44 18.56
C THR A 588 25.29 -26.24 19.32
N THR A 589 26.45 -25.76 18.91
CA THR A 589 27.10 -24.58 19.49
C THR A 589 26.38 -23.29 19.10
N MET A 590 26.40 -22.28 19.97
CA MET A 590 25.77 -20.96 19.72
C MET A 590 26.34 -20.24 18.48
N THR A 591 27.58 -20.54 18.09
CA THR A 591 28.27 -19.96 16.93
C THR A 591 28.12 -20.79 15.65
N GLY A 592 27.42 -21.92 15.70
CA GLY A 592 27.22 -22.79 14.55
C GLY A 592 26.30 -22.13 13.52
N ALA A 593 26.83 -21.84 12.33
CA ALA A 593 26.06 -21.30 11.21
C ALA A 593 25.35 -22.41 10.41
N PHE A 594 24.08 -22.16 10.07
CA PHE A 594 23.22 -23.08 9.34
C PHE A 594 22.98 -22.63 7.90
N ALA A 595 23.03 -23.59 6.98
CA ALA A 595 22.56 -23.47 5.60
C ALA A 595 21.37 -24.40 5.37
N GLY A 596 20.41 -23.98 4.54
CA GLY A 596 19.17 -24.70 4.28
C GLY A 596 18.21 -23.85 3.43
N SER A 597 16.97 -24.30 3.26
CA SER A 597 15.97 -23.49 2.57
C SER A 597 15.59 -22.24 3.38
N MET A 598 15.10 -21.21 2.69
CA MET A 598 14.69 -19.97 3.35
C MET A 598 13.58 -20.17 4.41
N PRO A 599 12.54 -21.01 4.19
CA PRO A 599 11.53 -21.28 5.21
C PRO A 599 12.11 -21.88 6.50
N ILE A 600 12.98 -22.89 6.40
CA ILE A 600 13.52 -23.57 7.58
C ILE A 600 14.52 -22.70 8.32
N LEU A 601 15.36 -21.95 7.59
CA LEU A 601 16.33 -21.03 8.20
C LEU A 601 15.65 -19.91 9.00
N ALA A 602 14.50 -19.41 8.54
CA ALA A 602 13.73 -18.44 9.32
C ALA A 602 13.24 -19.03 10.66
N ALA A 603 12.79 -20.30 10.66
CA ALA A 603 12.38 -20.98 11.89
C ALA A 603 13.57 -21.29 12.82
N VAL A 604 14.72 -21.68 12.27
CA VAL A 604 15.97 -21.89 13.03
C VAL A 604 16.39 -20.60 13.72
N MET A 605 16.42 -19.49 12.99
CA MET A 605 16.79 -18.17 13.53
C MET A 605 15.84 -17.75 14.66
N LEU A 606 14.53 -17.89 14.44
CA LEU A 606 13.51 -17.48 15.42
C LEU A 606 13.55 -18.34 16.70
N SER A 607 13.55 -19.66 16.53
CA SER A 607 13.35 -20.62 17.64
C SER A 607 14.63 -20.90 18.40
N THR A 608 15.78 -20.93 17.71
CA THR A 608 17.07 -21.39 18.28
C THR A 608 18.12 -20.29 18.41
N ARG A 609 17.87 -19.10 17.83
CA ARG A 609 18.80 -17.95 17.79
C ARG A 609 20.17 -18.30 17.21
N ARG A 610 20.24 -19.28 16.32
CA ARG A 610 21.47 -19.69 15.64
C ARG A 610 21.71 -18.82 14.39
N PRO A 611 22.97 -18.51 14.05
CA PRO A 611 23.29 -17.81 12.81
C PRO A 611 22.87 -18.61 11.57
N VAL A 612 22.36 -17.92 10.56
CA VAL A 612 22.01 -18.48 9.25
C VAL A 612 22.74 -17.75 8.14
N VAL A 613 22.90 -18.44 7.00
CA VAL A 613 23.67 -17.93 5.87
C VAL A 613 22.81 -17.34 4.75
N ALA A 614 21.54 -17.75 4.70
CA ALA A 614 20.56 -17.26 3.74
C ALA A 614 19.23 -16.94 4.45
N HIS A 615 18.47 -16.02 3.88
CA HIS A 615 17.20 -15.57 4.45
C HIS A 615 16.19 -15.22 3.34
N PRO A 616 14.88 -15.13 3.65
CA PRO A 616 13.83 -14.89 2.66
C PRO A 616 13.92 -13.55 1.91
N HIS A 617 14.72 -12.60 2.39
CA HIS A 617 14.77 -11.25 1.88
C HIS A 617 16.01 -11.01 0.99
N TYR A 618 15.96 -11.53 -0.23
CA TYR A 618 17.10 -11.61 -1.16
C TYR A 618 17.08 -10.54 -2.27
N GLU A 619 16.77 -9.28 -1.95
CA GLU A 619 16.74 -8.20 -2.97
C GLU A 619 18.15 -7.79 -3.40
N HIS A 620 19.05 -7.66 -2.43
CA HIS A 620 20.45 -7.31 -2.68
C HIS A 620 21.20 -8.43 -3.42
N TYR A 621 22.17 -8.01 -4.23
CA TYR A 621 22.96 -8.91 -5.05
C TYR A 621 23.71 -9.98 -4.25
N GLU A 622 24.36 -9.61 -3.14
CA GLU A 622 25.11 -10.56 -2.30
C GLU A 622 24.20 -11.61 -1.64
N ALA A 623 23.03 -11.21 -1.14
CA ALA A 623 22.04 -12.14 -0.58
C ALA A 623 21.55 -13.14 -1.63
N ARG A 624 21.33 -12.68 -2.87
CA ARG A 624 20.99 -13.54 -4.01
C ARG A 624 22.07 -14.57 -4.28
N GLN A 625 23.32 -14.17 -4.31
CA GLN A 625 24.44 -15.08 -4.53
C GLN A 625 24.54 -16.13 -3.41
N ARG A 626 24.40 -15.71 -2.14
CA ARG A 626 24.38 -16.64 -0.99
C ARG A 626 23.26 -17.65 -1.10
N ALA A 627 22.04 -17.18 -1.38
CA ALA A 627 20.90 -18.05 -1.61
C ALA A 627 21.20 -19.04 -2.75
N TYR A 628 21.70 -18.57 -3.89
CA TYR A 628 22.09 -19.45 -5.00
C TYR A 628 23.10 -20.52 -4.57
N SER A 629 24.17 -20.14 -3.86
CA SER A 629 25.17 -21.07 -3.35
C SER A 629 24.58 -22.11 -2.40
N VAL A 630 23.61 -21.74 -1.55
CA VAL A 630 22.91 -22.70 -0.66
C VAL A 630 21.99 -23.63 -1.46
N TYR A 631 21.25 -23.11 -2.45
CA TYR A 631 20.37 -23.94 -3.28
C TYR A 631 21.12 -24.84 -4.27
N LYS A 632 22.43 -24.64 -4.49
CA LYS A 632 23.27 -25.59 -5.25
C LYS A 632 23.23 -27.00 -4.67
N VAL A 633 22.92 -27.17 -3.39
CA VAL A 633 22.71 -28.48 -2.73
C VAL A 633 21.66 -29.32 -3.46
N TYR A 634 20.60 -28.68 -3.96
CA TYR A 634 19.53 -29.33 -4.70
C TYR A 634 19.79 -29.38 -6.21
N GLY A 635 20.90 -28.79 -6.67
CA GLY A 635 21.35 -28.83 -8.06
C GLY A 635 22.22 -30.05 -8.35
N LYS A 636 22.45 -30.34 -9.63
CA LYS A 636 23.34 -31.42 -10.07
C LYS A 636 24.83 -30.99 -10.05
N PHE A 637 25.27 -30.39 -8.95
CA PHE A 637 26.66 -29.95 -8.76
C PHE A 637 27.49 -31.04 -8.07
N THR A 638 28.82 -30.94 -8.17
CA THR A 638 29.71 -31.89 -7.49
C THR A 638 29.76 -31.59 -5.98
N PRO A 639 29.87 -32.61 -5.10
CA PRO A 639 30.00 -32.38 -3.66
C PRO A 639 31.21 -31.52 -3.29
N PHE A 640 32.29 -31.59 -4.07
CA PHE A 640 33.49 -30.78 -3.85
C PHE A 640 33.24 -29.29 -4.09
N GLU A 641 32.55 -28.93 -5.18
CA GLU A 641 32.18 -27.54 -5.45
C GLU A 641 31.26 -26.98 -4.36
N LEU A 642 30.27 -27.78 -3.94
CA LEU A 642 29.36 -27.40 -2.86
C LEU A 642 30.11 -27.18 -1.54
N TYR A 643 31.02 -28.09 -1.18
CA TYR A 643 31.85 -27.95 0.03
C TYR A 643 32.68 -26.66 0.00
N GLN A 644 33.28 -26.32 -1.15
CA GLN A 644 34.07 -25.10 -1.29
C GLN A 644 33.23 -23.83 -1.10
N GLU A 645 32.02 -23.79 -1.67
CA GLU A 645 31.08 -22.67 -1.53
C GLU A 645 30.57 -22.52 -0.09
N LEU A 646 30.15 -23.61 0.55
CA LEU A 646 29.66 -23.59 1.94
C LEU A 646 30.79 -23.22 2.92
N ASN A 647 32.01 -23.71 2.69
CA ASN A 647 33.17 -23.38 3.52
C ASN A 647 33.56 -21.90 3.38
N LYS A 648 33.44 -21.31 2.18
CA LYS A 648 33.63 -19.87 1.95
C LYS A 648 32.68 -19.02 2.81
N MET A 649 31.47 -19.51 3.05
CA MET A 649 30.47 -18.87 3.91
C MET A 649 30.56 -19.28 5.39
N ARG A 650 31.56 -20.11 5.77
CA ARG A 650 31.76 -20.64 7.14
C ARG A 650 30.54 -21.38 7.69
N VAL A 651 29.84 -22.12 6.83
CA VAL A 651 28.72 -22.97 7.21
C VAL A 651 29.23 -24.15 8.05
N THR A 652 28.57 -24.41 9.18
CA THR A 652 28.90 -25.55 10.05
C THR A 652 27.91 -26.71 9.91
N TYR A 653 26.63 -26.39 9.69
CA TYR A 653 25.56 -27.37 9.56
C TYR A 653 24.74 -27.10 8.29
N LEU A 654 24.37 -28.18 7.59
CA LEU A 654 23.54 -28.13 6.41
C LEU A 654 22.24 -28.91 6.67
N ILE A 655 21.10 -28.24 6.50
CA ILE A 655 19.77 -28.84 6.60
C ILE A 655 19.29 -29.15 5.19
N ILE A 656 18.93 -30.42 4.95
CA ILE A 656 18.44 -30.91 3.67
C ILE A 656 17.01 -31.40 3.86
N GLU A 657 16.10 -30.93 3.02
CA GLU A 657 14.70 -31.33 3.06
C GLU A 657 14.37 -32.35 1.96
N ASN A 658 13.78 -33.47 2.36
CA ASN A 658 13.38 -34.54 1.45
C ASN A 658 12.45 -34.06 0.33
N LYS A 659 11.61 -33.04 0.59
CA LYS A 659 10.67 -32.48 -0.38
C LYS A 659 11.37 -31.89 -1.60
N TYR A 660 12.51 -31.22 -1.43
CA TYR A 660 13.25 -30.64 -2.55
C TYR A 660 14.08 -31.69 -3.30
N CYS A 661 14.52 -32.76 -2.62
CA CYS A 661 15.30 -33.84 -3.24
C CYS A 661 14.43 -34.84 -4.02
N TYR A 662 13.29 -35.26 -3.46
CA TYR A 662 12.46 -36.33 -3.98
C TYR A 662 11.07 -35.87 -4.44
N GLY A 663 10.72 -34.61 -4.20
CA GLY A 663 9.46 -34.04 -4.65
C GLY A 663 9.42 -33.86 -6.17
N LYS A 664 8.20 -33.83 -6.72
CA LYS A 664 8.01 -33.44 -8.12
C LYS A 664 8.35 -31.95 -8.27
N SER A 665 9.13 -31.61 -9.29
CA SER A 665 9.25 -30.23 -9.74
C SER A 665 7.88 -29.78 -10.25
N THR A 666 7.15 -29.01 -9.44
CA THR A 666 5.86 -28.42 -9.82
C THR A 666 6.06 -27.22 -10.72
#